data_AF-A0A654EC73-F1
#
_entry.id   AF-A0A654EC73-F1
#
_cell.length_a   1.000
_cell.length_b   1.000
_cell.length_c   1.000
_cell.angle_alpha   90.00
_cell.angle_beta   90.00
_cell.angle_gamma   90.00
#
_symmetry.space_group_name_H-M   'P 1'
#
loop_
_entity.id
_entity.type
_entity.pdbx_description
1 polymer ?
#
loop_
_entity_poly.entity_id
_entity_poly.type
_entity_poly.pdbx_seq_one_letter_code
_entity_poly.pdbx_strand_id
1 'polypeptide(L)'
;MKKSVAVYLFAYFVTLSTFAQETVVWGSQVVDVSSEYSPLEYSAIQALHKPNVMPSGGDNPNAWRPKSENGEEFIMVSFDKPIRAKQVAIAESENPGAVTRVYAYDNEYNEYTLFELTPRAIPIDSRLLNLFFDDTPYEIYAIKVFIDGEAVPGYNAIDAIGISASNLPISVLINLVPGMAQNKEADKLSTNVNSPYIEHSPIISPDGKHLYFSRRYHPDNVGGVDDVEDIWVSDLDPKTGEWLPAKNIGPPLNTEGPNFISSITMVDGEEVLVLGNRYGKKGRMYTGVSVSRRKGDKFDDPVAVEVTNDYNYSPKVDYFLSASGKAMVIAAERDDSYGGRDLYVSFDQGGTWSEPKNLGDEINTAADDFSPFLGIDEKTLYYSTSGLSGYGGSDIYVTIRLDKTWERWSDPENLGSSVNSKGDDQYFSIPSSGKHIYFSRGTIDDDTDIFRFKADDIFLDKGSPLMETVGHLTTDKPDAYFATIKGRVMEQGTNMLMPGVHMVLERLPDGVDIGQVRSDENGIFEMTVRGGARYGLLAKHPGYISTNENFDLNKLASNDSIVVDIYLSQIKKGASIVLKNIFFDFDQAVLKTSSYPELSRLLEYMQSGEIKKVEVSGHTDSRGDADYNQRLSQRRAQAVTNYLRQNGITADRIVTMGYGEAQPIDTNDTSAGRQKNRRVEFKIAE
;
A
#
# COMPACT_ATOMS: atom_id res chain seq x y z
N MET A 1 11.70 39.13 -20.18
CA MET A 1 12.76 38.40 -20.92
C MET A 1 13.69 37.57 -20.04
N LYS A 2 14.15 38.01 -18.86
CA LYS A 2 15.06 37.19 -18.02
C LYS A 2 14.44 35.97 -17.31
N LYS A 3 13.15 36.03 -16.91
CA LYS A 3 12.45 34.88 -16.30
C LYS A 3 12.09 33.77 -17.30
N SER A 4 11.83 34.12 -18.54
CA SER A 4 11.45 33.18 -19.60
C SER A 4 12.65 32.32 -20.04
N VAL A 5 13.84 32.94 -20.17
CA VAL A 5 15.07 32.25 -20.59
C VAL A 5 15.55 31.23 -19.54
N ALA A 6 15.36 31.51 -18.25
CA ALA A 6 15.70 30.58 -17.17
C ALA A 6 14.79 29.34 -17.15
N VAL A 7 13.49 29.49 -17.42
CA VAL A 7 12.52 28.37 -17.49
C VAL A 7 12.79 27.50 -18.71
N TYR A 8 13.13 28.10 -19.87
CA TYR A 8 13.51 27.32 -21.05
C TYR A 8 14.87 26.63 -20.88
N LEU A 9 15.85 27.24 -20.23
CA LEU A 9 17.13 26.58 -19.90
C LEU A 9 16.95 25.42 -18.92
N PHE A 10 16.09 25.57 -17.91
CA PHE A 10 15.81 24.52 -16.93
C PHE A 10 15.05 23.33 -17.57
N ALA A 11 14.03 23.61 -18.40
CA ALA A 11 13.32 22.56 -19.15
C ALA A 11 14.21 21.87 -20.21
N TYR A 12 15.14 22.60 -20.82
CA TYR A 12 16.11 22.03 -21.78
C TYR A 12 17.19 21.17 -21.08
N PHE A 13 17.59 21.53 -19.85
CA PHE A 13 18.50 20.71 -19.03
C PHE A 13 17.82 19.41 -18.55
N VAL A 14 16.55 19.48 -18.12
CA VAL A 14 15.78 18.30 -17.68
C VAL A 14 15.47 17.33 -18.83
N THR A 15 15.29 17.85 -20.05
CA THR A 15 15.09 17.02 -21.25
C THR A 15 16.40 16.41 -21.78
N LEU A 16 17.55 17.08 -21.62
CA LEU A 16 18.86 16.50 -21.95
C LEU A 16 19.34 15.46 -20.92
N SER A 17 19.02 15.64 -19.63
CA SER A 17 19.36 14.66 -18.59
C SER A 17 18.55 13.37 -18.72
N THR A 18 17.28 13.46 -19.12
CA THR A 18 16.43 12.27 -19.37
C THR A 18 16.89 11.45 -20.57
N PHE A 19 17.32 12.08 -21.67
CA PHE A 19 17.91 11.35 -22.82
C PHE A 19 19.30 10.75 -22.52
N ALA A 20 20.09 11.33 -21.60
CA ALA A 20 21.36 10.75 -21.18
C ALA A 20 21.17 9.52 -20.27
N GLN A 21 20.15 9.54 -19.42
CA GLN A 21 19.83 8.47 -18.48
C GLN A 21 19.27 7.21 -19.17
N GLU A 22 18.66 7.32 -20.35
CA GLU A 22 18.24 6.18 -21.20
C GLU A 22 19.40 5.36 -21.80
N THR A 23 20.67 5.75 -21.58
CA THR A 23 21.84 5.11 -22.23
C THR A 23 22.81 4.39 -21.27
N VAL A 24 22.53 4.38 -19.97
CA VAL A 24 23.40 3.72 -18.98
C VAL A 24 23.04 2.24 -18.91
N VAL A 25 24.05 1.39 -19.01
CA VAL A 25 23.93 -0.05 -18.75
C VAL A 25 24.70 -0.33 -17.46
N TRP A 26 23.97 -0.74 -16.43
CA TRP A 26 24.53 -1.15 -15.14
C TRP A 26 24.93 -2.62 -15.16
N GLY A 27 25.91 -2.99 -14.33
CA GLY A 27 26.34 -4.38 -14.18
C GLY A 27 25.17 -5.27 -13.80
N SER A 28 25.07 -6.45 -14.40
CA SER A 28 23.95 -7.39 -14.19
C SER A 28 24.39 -8.73 -13.61
N GLN A 29 25.68 -9.03 -13.65
CA GLN A 29 26.23 -10.26 -13.08
C GLN A 29 27.66 -10.05 -12.58
N VAL A 30 28.00 -10.66 -11.44
CA VAL A 30 29.37 -10.74 -10.96
C VAL A 30 30.11 -11.82 -11.75
N VAL A 31 31.22 -11.43 -12.39
CA VAL A 31 32.09 -12.34 -13.16
C VAL A 31 33.20 -12.89 -12.28
N ASP A 32 33.83 -12.02 -11.48
CA ASP A 32 34.99 -12.34 -10.67
C ASP A 32 35.10 -11.31 -9.53
N VAL A 33 35.59 -11.73 -8.38
CA VAL A 33 35.81 -10.86 -7.21
C VAL A 33 37.00 -11.40 -6.41
N SER A 34 37.85 -10.52 -5.89
CA SER A 34 38.99 -10.94 -5.07
C SER A 34 38.55 -11.50 -3.72
N SER A 35 37.68 -10.77 -3.03
CA SER A 35 37.08 -11.14 -1.75
C SER A 35 35.80 -10.34 -1.50
N GLU A 36 35.00 -10.83 -0.56
CA GLU A 36 33.79 -10.16 -0.09
C GLU A 36 33.69 -10.27 1.42
N TYR A 37 33.09 -9.26 2.04
CA TYR A 37 32.99 -9.15 3.49
C TYR A 37 32.09 -10.23 4.08
N SER A 38 30.93 -10.47 3.48
CA SER A 38 30.03 -11.57 3.83
C SER A 38 29.31 -12.13 2.58
N PRO A 39 28.66 -13.31 2.68
CA PRO A 39 27.93 -13.91 1.57
C PRO A 39 26.65 -13.17 1.13
N LEU A 40 26.08 -12.31 1.99
CA LEU A 40 24.81 -11.60 1.72
C LEU A 40 25.05 -10.08 1.82
N GLU A 41 25.27 -9.59 3.02
CA GLU A 41 25.61 -8.19 3.30
C GLU A 41 27.01 -7.88 2.76
N TYR A 42 27.12 -6.77 2.04
CA TYR A 42 28.35 -6.33 1.38
C TYR A 42 28.99 -7.33 0.41
N SER A 43 28.20 -8.30 -0.06
CA SER A 43 28.64 -9.28 -1.06
C SER A 43 28.86 -8.62 -2.43
N ALA A 44 29.52 -9.34 -3.34
CA ALA A 44 29.78 -8.80 -4.68
C ALA A 44 28.50 -8.52 -5.49
N ILE A 45 27.41 -9.24 -5.21
CA ILE A 45 26.12 -9.05 -5.91
C ILE A 45 25.48 -7.69 -5.59
N GLN A 46 25.89 -7.06 -4.49
CA GLN A 46 25.41 -5.74 -4.09
C GLN A 46 25.94 -4.62 -5.00
N ALA A 47 26.96 -4.88 -5.84
CA ALA A 47 27.46 -3.95 -6.83
C ALA A 47 26.73 -4.05 -8.20
N LEU A 48 25.65 -4.83 -8.27
CA LEU A 48 24.85 -5.02 -9.48
C LEU A 48 23.68 -4.02 -9.52
N HIS A 49 23.15 -3.83 -10.73
CA HIS A 49 22.05 -2.92 -11.04
C HIS A 49 22.38 -1.46 -10.75
N LYS A 50 21.33 -0.63 -10.68
CA LYS A 50 21.48 0.78 -10.36
C LYS A 50 21.99 0.90 -8.90
N PRO A 51 22.79 1.93 -8.58
CA PRO A 51 23.28 2.14 -7.23
C PRO A 51 22.13 2.24 -6.21
N ASN A 52 22.24 1.51 -5.11
CA ASN A 52 21.29 1.50 -4.00
C ASN A 52 21.67 2.47 -2.88
N VAL A 53 22.95 2.79 -2.71
CA VAL A 53 23.46 3.62 -1.59
C VAL A 53 23.66 5.08 -1.98
N MET A 54 24.00 5.35 -3.24
CA MET A 54 24.20 6.70 -3.78
C MET A 54 22.89 7.49 -3.90
N PRO A 55 22.87 8.81 -3.63
CA PRO A 55 24.02 9.70 -3.50
C PRO A 55 24.52 9.93 -2.07
N SER A 56 23.83 9.38 -1.06
CA SER A 56 24.14 9.64 0.35
C SER A 56 25.46 8.99 0.75
N GLY A 57 25.69 7.74 0.34
CA GLY A 57 26.93 7.03 0.69
C GLY A 57 26.99 6.62 2.16
N GLY A 58 28.17 6.17 2.57
CA GLY A 58 28.46 5.67 3.91
C GLY A 58 28.43 4.15 4.01
N ASP A 59 28.53 3.67 5.25
CA ASP A 59 28.47 2.26 5.60
C ASP A 59 27.06 1.70 5.34
N ASN A 60 26.93 0.84 4.31
CA ASN A 60 25.64 0.25 3.94
C ASN A 60 25.83 -1.17 3.37
N PRO A 61 25.07 -2.17 3.85
CA PRO A 61 25.19 -3.57 3.41
C PRO A 61 24.83 -3.80 1.93
N ASN A 62 24.25 -2.81 1.24
CA ASN A 62 23.88 -2.86 -0.17
C ASN A 62 24.98 -2.34 -1.11
N ALA A 63 26.24 -2.36 -0.68
CA ALA A 63 27.40 -2.11 -1.55
C ALA A 63 28.46 -3.18 -1.35
N TRP A 64 29.17 -3.57 -2.41
CA TRP A 64 30.27 -4.54 -2.28
C TRP A 64 31.39 -3.96 -1.42
N ARG A 65 31.87 -4.76 -0.46
CA ARG A 65 33.04 -4.49 0.37
C ARG A 65 33.99 -5.69 0.34
N PRO A 66 35.30 -5.48 0.20
CA PRO A 66 36.27 -6.56 0.34
C PRO A 66 36.30 -7.10 1.77
N LYS A 67 36.82 -8.33 1.92
CA LYS A 67 36.97 -8.97 3.24
C LYS A 67 37.97 -8.26 4.15
N SER A 68 38.96 -7.59 3.58
CA SER A 68 39.98 -6.85 4.32
C SER A 68 39.91 -5.36 4.00
N GLU A 69 40.16 -4.53 5.02
CA GLU A 69 40.30 -3.07 4.89
C GLU A 69 41.60 -2.66 4.17
N ASN A 70 42.58 -3.56 4.08
CA ASN A 70 43.90 -3.25 3.54
C ASN A 70 44.25 -4.23 2.43
N GLY A 71 44.96 -3.72 1.42
CA GLY A 71 45.45 -4.50 0.30
C GLY A 71 44.79 -4.13 -1.00
N GLU A 72 45.24 -4.79 -2.06
CA GLU A 72 44.70 -4.65 -3.39
C GLU A 72 43.55 -5.64 -3.59
N GLU A 73 42.38 -5.11 -3.90
CA GLU A 73 41.14 -5.88 -4.08
C GLU A 73 40.51 -5.50 -5.43
N PHE A 74 39.63 -6.34 -5.95
CA PHE A 74 38.92 -6.06 -7.20
C PHE A 74 37.52 -6.66 -7.23
N ILE A 75 36.68 -6.05 -8.05
CA ILE A 75 35.40 -6.60 -8.48
C ILE A 75 35.29 -6.50 -10.01
N MET A 76 34.69 -7.52 -10.63
CA MET A 76 34.41 -7.57 -12.05
C MET A 76 32.94 -7.89 -12.28
N VAL A 77 32.25 -7.02 -13.01
CA VAL A 77 30.84 -7.20 -13.38
C VAL A 77 30.68 -7.21 -14.89
N SER A 78 29.76 -8.05 -15.39
CA SER A 78 29.33 -8.06 -16.79
C SER A 78 28.00 -7.35 -16.98
N PHE A 79 27.68 -7.06 -18.24
CA PHE A 79 26.46 -6.35 -18.65
C PHE A 79 25.62 -7.22 -19.57
N ASP A 80 24.31 -7.31 -19.30
CA ASP A 80 23.37 -8.06 -20.16
C ASP A 80 23.27 -7.51 -21.58
N LYS A 81 23.59 -6.22 -21.73
CA LYS A 81 23.63 -5.52 -23.01
C LYS A 81 25.01 -4.89 -23.20
N PRO A 82 25.98 -5.64 -23.73
CA PRO A 82 27.27 -5.08 -24.12
C PRO A 82 27.08 -3.93 -25.11
N ILE A 83 27.84 -2.85 -24.92
CA ILE A 83 27.79 -1.67 -25.79
C ILE A 83 29.19 -1.16 -26.08
N ARG A 84 29.34 -0.46 -27.20
CA ARG A 84 30.47 0.45 -27.38
C ARG A 84 30.27 1.66 -26.47
N ALA A 85 31.19 1.89 -25.57
CA ALA A 85 31.06 2.89 -24.53
C ALA A 85 32.04 4.05 -24.76
N LYS A 86 31.70 5.19 -24.16
CA LYS A 86 32.56 6.38 -24.05
C LYS A 86 32.82 6.76 -22.60
N GLN A 87 32.20 6.05 -21.67
CA GLN A 87 32.30 6.34 -20.25
C GLN A 87 32.04 5.08 -19.42
N VAL A 88 32.76 5.00 -18.30
CA VAL A 88 32.47 4.10 -17.17
C VAL A 88 32.20 4.96 -15.93
N ALA A 89 31.18 4.59 -15.17
CA ALA A 89 30.85 5.18 -13.88
C ALA A 89 31.04 4.14 -12.79
N ILE A 90 31.75 4.51 -11.73
CA ILE A 90 32.00 3.67 -10.56
C ILE A 90 31.44 4.40 -9.34
N ALA A 91 30.45 3.83 -8.68
CA ALA A 91 29.84 4.39 -7.48
C ALA A 91 30.66 3.98 -6.25
N GLU A 92 31.61 4.81 -5.86
CA GLU A 92 32.35 4.64 -4.59
C GLU A 92 31.47 5.19 -3.46
N SER A 93 30.75 4.28 -2.79
CA SER A 93 29.77 4.61 -1.75
C SER A 93 30.38 4.84 -0.38
N GLU A 94 31.56 4.29 -0.11
CA GLU A 94 32.27 4.43 1.16
C GLU A 94 33.77 4.69 0.92
N ASN A 95 34.34 5.64 1.67
CA ASN A 95 35.77 5.97 1.68
C ASN A 95 36.36 6.14 0.25
N PRO A 96 35.83 7.07 -0.55
CA PRO A 96 36.14 7.18 -1.97
C PRO A 96 37.60 7.62 -2.22
N GLY A 97 38.13 7.16 -3.35
CA GLY A 97 39.48 7.47 -3.81
C GLY A 97 40.42 6.27 -3.91
N ALA A 98 39.93 5.07 -3.62
CA ALA A 98 40.73 3.85 -3.60
C ALA A 98 40.92 3.22 -4.99
N VAL A 99 40.11 3.57 -5.99
CA VAL A 99 40.21 2.98 -7.34
C VAL A 99 41.58 3.26 -7.97
N THR A 100 42.27 2.19 -8.37
CA THR A 100 43.61 2.25 -8.99
C THR A 100 43.60 1.94 -10.47
N ARG A 101 42.82 0.95 -10.91
CA ARG A 101 42.81 0.49 -12.31
C ARG A 101 41.42 0.10 -12.74
N VAL A 102 41.11 0.38 -14.00
CA VAL A 102 39.84 -0.01 -14.63
C VAL A 102 40.14 -0.67 -15.97
N TYR A 103 39.69 -1.91 -16.12
CA TYR A 103 39.83 -2.69 -17.33
C TYR A 103 38.46 -2.99 -17.94
N ALA A 104 38.38 -3.00 -19.26
CA ALA A 104 37.25 -3.52 -20.02
C ALA A 104 37.59 -4.86 -20.63
N TYR A 105 36.58 -5.71 -20.79
CA TYR A 105 36.67 -6.99 -21.48
C TYR A 105 35.61 -7.05 -22.56
N ASP A 106 35.95 -7.62 -23.71
CA ASP A 106 34.98 -7.96 -24.75
C ASP A 106 34.36 -9.35 -24.50
N ASN A 107 33.47 -9.80 -25.40
CA ASN A 107 32.82 -11.12 -25.31
C ASN A 107 33.80 -12.31 -25.44
N GLU A 108 35.03 -12.09 -25.90
CA GLU A 108 36.09 -13.10 -25.99
C GLU A 108 37.02 -13.05 -24.76
N TYR A 109 36.71 -12.20 -23.78
CA TYR A 109 37.53 -11.90 -22.60
C TYR A 109 38.92 -11.34 -22.93
N ASN A 110 39.06 -10.66 -24.08
CA ASN A 110 40.24 -9.85 -24.34
C ASN A 110 40.24 -8.65 -23.39
N GLU A 111 41.34 -8.43 -22.66
CA GLU A 111 41.48 -7.34 -21.69
C GLU A 111 41.98 -6.04 -22.34
N TYR A 112 41.37 -4.93 -21.96
CA TYR A 112 41.72 -3.59 -22.42
C TYR A 112 41.82 -2.62 -21.23
N THR A 113 43.00 -2.02 -21.03
CA THR A 113 43.17 -0.97 -20.02
C THR A 113 42.39 0.28 -20.42
N LEU A 114 41.46 0.72 -19.56
CA LEU A 114 40.79 2.01 -19.72
C LEU A 114 41.51 3.11 -18.94
N PHE A 115 41.83 2.85 -17.67
CA PHE A 115 42.47 3.84 -16.78
C PHE A 115 43.46 3.22 -15.80
N GLU A 116 44.50 4.00 -15.50
CA GLU A 116 45.36 3.85 -14.33
C GLU A 116 45.28 5.17 -13.54
N LEU A 117 44.91 5.06 -12.26
CA LEU A 117 44.62 6.17 -11.37
C LEU A 117 45.57 6.11 -10.16
N THR A 118 45.90 7.27 -9.60
CA THR A 118 46.65 7.35 -8.34
C THR A 118 45.67 7.36 -7.17
N PRO A 119 45.64 6.33 -6.30
CA PRO A 119 44.73 6.28 -5.17
C PRO A 119 45.07 7.35 -4.14
N ARG A 120 44.04 7.98 -3.58
CA ARG A 120 44.17 8.95 -2.48
C ARG A 120 42.81 9.15 -1.82
N ALA A 121 42.77 9.24 -0.50
CA ALA A 121 41.55 9.57 0.22
C ALA A 121 40.95 10.91 -0.24
N ILE A 122 39.63 10.95 -0.40
CA ILE A 122 38.89 12.15 -0.78
C ILE A 122 37.94 12.50 0.38
N PRO A 123 37.93 13.75 0.86
CA PRO A 123 37.15 14.14 2.04
C PRO A 123 35.67 14.38 1.71
N ILE A 124 35.01 13.35 1.16
CA ILE A 124 33.57 13.28 0.87
C ILE A 124 33.08 11.86 1.21
N ASP A 125 31.81 11.71 1.56
CA ASP A 125 31.27 10.43 2.02
C ASP A 125 31.13 9.42 0.88
N SER A 126 30.80 9.91 -0.33
CA SER A 126 30.71 9.10 -1.54
C SER A 126 30.95 9.90 -2.82
N ARG A 127 31.16 9.21 -3.94
CA ARG A 127 31.17 9.83 -5.27
C ARG A 127 30.79 8.85 -6.37
N LEU A 128 30.22 9.39 -7.44
CA LEU A 128 30.13 8.70 -8.72
C LEU A 128 31.31 9.10 -9.60
N LEU A 129 32.33 8.24 -9.66
CA LEU A 129 33.52 8.44 -10.45
C LEU A 129 33.21 8.19 -11.94
N ASN A 130 32.97 9.27 -12.69
CA ASN A 130 32.75 9.22 -14.13
C ASN A 130 34.08 9.37 -14.88
N LEU A 131 34.49 8.31 -15.60
CA LEU A 131 35.73 8.28 -16.38
C LEU A 131 35.40 8.21 -17.88
N PHE A 132 35.93 9.14 -18.66
CA PHE A 132 35.57 9.36 -20.07
C PHE A 132 36.69 8.96 -21.02
N PHE A 133 36.34 8.28 -22.11
CA PHE A 133 37.25 7.79 -23.14
C PHE A 133 36.62 7.90 -24.54
N ASP A 134 37.45 7.73 -25.58
CA ASP A 134 36.97 7.66 -26.95
C ASP A 134 36.15 6.39 -27.18
N ASP A 135 35.30 6.40 -28.21
CA ASP A 135 34.44 5.27 -28.56
C ASP A 135 35.23 3.97 -28.70
N THR A 136 34.85 2.93 -27.96
CA THR A 136 35.57 1.66 -27.99
C THR A 136 35.35 0.96 -29.33
N PRO A 137 36.41 0.39 -29.95
CA PRO A 137 36.25 -0.38 -31.18
C PRO A 137 35.55 -1.73 -30.97
N TYR A 138 35.40 -2.15 -29.72
CA TYR A 138 34.74 -3.37 -29.24
C TYR A 138 33.55 -3.02 -28.34
N GLU A 139 32.62 -3.94 -28.19
CA GLU A 139 31.57 -3.84 -27.17
C GLU A 139 32.15 -4.27 -25.82
N ILE A 140 31.87 -3.50 -24.77
CA ILE A 140 32.28 -3.82 -23.40
C ILE A 140 31.29 -4.85 -22.85
N TYR A 141 31.76 -6.07 -22.68
CA TYR A 141 31.04 -7.16 -22.03
C TYR A 141 31.14 -7.09 -20.51
N ALA A 142 32.31 -6.71 -19.99
CA ALA A 142 32.55 -6.62 -18.55
C ALA A 142 33.56 -5.51 -18.20
N ILE A 143 33.45 -5.01 -16.97
CA ILE A 143 34.38 -4.05 -16.37
C ILE A 143 34.98 -4.68 -15.10
N LYS A 144 36.30 -4.59 -14.96
CA LYS A 144 37.03 -4.95 -13.73
C LYS A 144 37.62 -3.70 -13.09
N VAL A 145 37.31 -3.48 -11.82
CA VAL A 145 37.76 -2.34 -11.02
C VAL A 145 38.67 -2.85 -9.92
N PHE A 146 39.87 -2.29 -9.83
CA PHE A 146 40.80 -2.54 -8.73
C PHE A 146 40.77 -1.36 -7.75
N ILE A 147 40.81 -1.67 -6.46
CA ILE A 147 40.95 -0.73 -5.34
C ILE A 147 42.21 -1.04 -4.52
N ASP A 148 42.77 -0.03 -3.87
CA ASP A 148 43.93 -0.14 -2.99
C ASP A 148 43.60 0.46 -1.61
N GLY A 149 43.25 -0.44 -0.68
CA GLY A 149 42.95 -0.09 0.71
C GLY A 149 44.20 0.27 1.53
N GLU A 150 45.42 -0.07 1.10
CA GLU A 150 46.63 0.42 1.78
C GLU A 150 46.84 1.92 1.52
N ALA A 151 46.58 2.37 0.29
CA ALA A 151 46.67 3.77 -0.09
C ALA A 151 45.50 4.62 0.44
N VAL A 152 44.33 4.02 0.66
CA VAL A 152 43.15 4.66 1.25
C VAL A 152 42.63 3.81 2.42
N PRO A 153 43.25 3.92 3.61
CA PRO A 153 42.96 3.04 4.75
C PRO A 153 41.49 3.05 5.19
N GLY A 154 41.00 1.86 5.58
CA GLY A 154 39.62 1.60 5.97
C GLY A 154 38.86 0.87 4.87
N TYR A 155 37.62 0.43 5.14
CA TYR A 155 36.81 -0.18 4.09
C TYR A 155 36.51 0.81 2.96
N ASN A 156 36.62 0.33 1.72
CA ASN A 156 36.18 1.04 0.53
C ASN A 156 35.10 0.22 -0.14
N ALA A 157 33.94 0.82 -0.41
CA ALA A 157 32.79 0.11 -0.96
C ALA A 157 32.45 0.60 -2.37
N ILE A 158 32.03 -0.34 -3.23
CA ILE A 158 31.50 -0.05 -4.57
C ILE A 158 30.03 -0.48 -4.62
N ASP A 159 29.16 0.49 -4.81
CA ASP A 159 27.70 0.32 -4.87
C ASP A 159 27.21 -0.08 -6.27
N ALA A 160 27.88 0.39 -7.32
CA ALA A 160 27.57 -0.06 -8.69
C ALA A 160 28.69 0.30 -9.67
N ILE A 161 28.67 -0.41 -10.81
CA ILE A 161 29.49 -0.10 -11.98
C ILE A 161 28.58 -0.01 -13.21
N GLY A 162 28.68 1.09 -13.95
CA GLY A 162 27.87 1.35 -15.15
C GLY A 162 28.70 1.82 -16.33
N ILE A 163 28.22 1.58 -17.54
CA ILE A 163 28.81 2.07 -18.79
C ILE A 163 27.79 2.85 -19.60
N SER A 164 28.25 3.80 -20.42
CA SER A 164 27.37 4.55 -21.33
C SER A 164 28.07 4.86 -22.66
N ALA A 165 27.28 4.89 -23.74
CA ALA A 165 27.70 5.38 -25.05
C ALA A 165 27.69 6.93 -25.14
N SER A 166 27.21 7.60 -24.10
CA SER A 166 27.17 9.05 -23.97
C SER A 166 28.48 9.59 -23.37
N ASN A 167 28.80 10.84 -23.68
CA ASN A 167 29.85 11.62 -23.03
C ASN A 167 29.28 12.65 -22.05
N LEU A 168 27.99 12.54 -21.71
CA LEU A 168 27.38 13.30 -20.62
C LEU A 168 27.61 12.54 -19.31
N PRO A 169 28.10 13.20 -18.23
CA PRO A 169 28.32 12.55 -16.95
C PRO A 169 27.06 11.81 -16.48
N ILE A 170 27.25 10.59 -15.97
CA ILE A 170 26.16 9.86 -15.33
C ILE A 170 25.95 10.50 -13.96
N SER A 171 24.68 10.67 -13.60
CA SER A 171 24.26 11.12 -12.27
C SER A 171 23.18 10.20 -11.75
N VAL A 172 23.23 9.89 -10.46
CA VAL A 172 22.23 9.07 -9.77
C VAL A 172 21.53 9.97 -8.77
N LEU A 173 20.20 9.91 -8.78
CA LEU A 173 19.32 10.68 -7.92
C LEU A 173 18.46 9.71 -7.12
N ILE A 174 18.03 10.13 -5.94
CA ILE A 174 17.01 9.41 -5.16
C ILE A 174 15.77 9.23 -6.05
N ASN A 175 15.25 8.00 -6.12
CA ASN A 175 14.02 7.71 -6.86
C ASN A 175 12.83 8.25 -6.07
N LEU A 176 12.48 9.52 -6.29
CA LEU A 176 11.42 10.19 -5.53
C LEU A 176 10.06 9.98 -6.16
N VAL A 177 9.04 9.75 -5.32
CA VAL A 177 7.65 9.80 -5.75
C VAL A 177 7.39 11.16 -6.45
N PRO A 178 6.90 11.16 -7.71
CA PRO A 178 6.61 12.38 -8.43
C PRO A 178 5.61 13.26 -7.67
N GLY A 179 5.95 14.55 -7.53
CA GLY A 179 5.07 15.52 -6.91
C GLY A 179 4.96 15.44 -5.40
N MET A 180 5.92 14.83 -4.71
CA MET A 180 6.01 14.97 -3.26
C MET A 180 6.47 16.38 -2.85
N ALA A 181 5.81 16.94 -1.85
CA ALA A 181 6.29 18.14 -1.18
C ALA A 181 7.69 17.89 -0.61
N GLN A 182 8.57 18.88 -0.75
CA GLN A 182 9.95 18.82 -0.26
C GLN A 182 10.15 19.84 0.85
N ASN A 183 10.92 19.47 1.87
CA ASN A 183 11.32 20.32 2.98
C ASN A 183 10.13 20.92 3.77
N LYS A 184 9.01 20.20 3.84
CA LYS A 184 7.90 20.54 4.72
C LYS A 184 8.10 19.89 6.08
N GLU A 185 7.92 20.66 7.15
CA GLU A 185 8.03 20.12 8.51
C GLU A 185 6.78 19.33 8.90
N ALA A 186 7.00 18.17 9.52
CA ALA A 186 5.96 17.31 10.03
C ALA A 186 5.41 17.83 11.37
N ASP A 187 4.11 17.67 11.58
CA ASP A 187 3.49 18.02 12.85
C ASP A 187 3.82 16.94 13.88
N LYS A 188 4.70 17.25 14.84
CA LYS A 188 4.90 16.41 16.03
C LYS A 188 3.58 16.36 16.81
N LEU A 189 3.08 15.16 17.15
CA LEU A 189 1.86 15.06 17.94
C LEU A 189 2.05 15.67 19.34
N SER A 190 0.93 16.12 19.91
CA SER A 190 0.93 16.80 21.20
C SER A 190 1.32 15.87 22.35
N THR A 191 1.52 16.45 23.54
CA THR A 191 1.84 15.70 24.77
C THR A 191 0.73 14.78 25.26
N ASN A 192 -0.41 14.76 24.58
CA ASN A 192 -1.45 13.76 24.82
C ASN A 192 -1.06 12.39 24.24
N VAL A 193 -0.24 12.38 23.19
CA VAL A 193 0.26 11.16 22.52
C VAL A 193 1.75 10.98 22.81
N ASN A 194 2.56 11.99 22.49
CA ASN A 194 4.00 11.96 22.75
C ASN A 194 4.30 12.30 24.22
N SER A 195 5.41 11.81 24.74
CA SER A 195 5.83 12.00 26.12
C SER A 195 7.36 12.07 26.23
N PRO A 196 7.94 12.17 27.43
CA PRO A 196 9.39 12.03 27.61
C PRO A 196 9.94 10.61 27.40
N TYR A 197 9.09 9.64 27.06
CA TYR A 197 9.44 8.26 26.76
C TYR A 197 9.40 8.03 25.25
N ILE A 198 9.61 6.79 24.80
CA ILE A 198 9.66 6.45 23.39
C ILE A 198 8.26 6.05 22.92
N GLU A 199 7.69 6.79 21.96
CA GLU A 199 6.44 6.45 21.27
C GLU A 199 6.70 6.12 19.80
N HIS A 200 6.36 4.91 19.41
CA HIS A 200 6.62 4.44 18.05
C HIS A 200 5.51 3.52 17.51
N SER A 201 5.63 3.14 16.24
CA SER A 201 4.69 2.27 15.55
C SER A 201 3.24 2.77 15.60
N PRO A 202 2.97 4.02 15.16
CA PRO A 202 1.62 4.57 15.15
C PRO A 202 0.74 3.82 14.17
N ILE A 203 -0.37 3.27 14.64
CA ILE A 203 -1.35 2.57 13.83
C ILE A 203 -2.70 3.24 14.04
N ILE A 204 -3.18 3.89 12.98
CA ILE A 204 -4.50 4.53 12.96
C ILE A 204 -5.57 3.51 12.59
N SER A 205 -6.68 3.47 13.34
CA SER A 205 -7.82 2.64 12.97
C SER A 205 -8.33 3.02 11.57
N PRO A 206 -8.85 2.06 10.78
CA PRO A 206 -9.35 2.34 9.44
C PRO A 206 -10.42 3.44 9.38
N ASP A 207 -11.21 3.62 10.44
CA ASP A 207 -12.21 4.68 10.57
C ASP A 207 -11.64 6.04 11.04
N GLY A 208 -10.36 6.09 11.38
CA GLY A 208 -9.61 7.29 11.78
C GLY A 208 -9.88 7.78 13.20
N LYS A 209 -10.52 6.98 14.07
CA LYS A 209 -10.93 7.41 15.42
C LYS A 209 -9.97 7.02 16.54
N HIS A 210 -9.14 6.00 16.34
CA HIS A 210 -8.27 5.45 17.36
C HIS A 210 -6.84 5.38 16.86
N LEU A 211 -5.91 6.04 17.56
CA LEU A 211 -4.49 5.94 17.29
C LEU A 211 -3.86 5.04 18.34
N TYR A 212 -3.40 3.88 17.89
CA TYR A 212 -2.63 2.93 18.68
C TYR A 212 -1.15 3.14 18.46
N PHE A 213 -0.34 2.86 19.46
CA PHE A 213 1.11 2.94 19.36
C PHE A 213 1.78 2.18 20.50
N SER A 214 3.04 1.81 20.31
CA SER A 214 3.87 1.24 21.34
C SER A 214 4.53 2.35 22.16
N ARG A 215 4.47 2.24 23.48
CA ARG A 215 5.21 3.12 24.40
C ARG A 215 6.20 2.34 25.24
N ARG A 216 7.48 2.69 25.16
CA ARG A 216 8.55 1.97 25.87
C ARG A 216 8.88 2.53 27.24
N TYR A 217 9.21 1.64 28.17
CA TYR A 217 9.76 1.96 29.50
C TYR A 217 8.93 2.94 30.36
N HIS A 218 7.64 3.07 30.10
CA HIS A 218 6.77 3.98 30.84
C HIS A 218 6.33 3.34 32.17
N PRO A 219 6.25 4.10 33.28
CA PRO A 219 5.91 3.56 34.60
C PRO A 219 4.50 2.96 34.69
N ASP A 220 3.58 3.37 33.82
CA ASP A 220 2.23 2.82 33.71
C ASP A 220 2.12 1.61 32.75
N ASN A 221 3.24 1.10 32.23
CA ASN A 221 3.24 -0.21 31.57
C ASN A 221 2.94 -1.31 32.59
N VAL A 222 2.44 -2.47 32.15
CA VAL A 222 2.00 -3.56 33.05
C VAL A 222 3.15 -4.06 33.93
N GLY A 223 4.36 -4.21 33.39
CA GLY A 223 5.59 -4.46 34.15
C GLY A 223 6.33 -3.21 34.66
N GLY A 224 5.75 -2.02 34.50
CA GLY A 224 6.39 -0.74 34.81
C GLY A 224 7.56 -0.42 33.89
N VAL A 225 8.58 0.25 34.42
CA VAL A 225 9.75 0.69 33.63
C VAL A 225 10.65 -0.45 33.13
N ASP A 226 10.52 -1.64 33.72
CA ASP A 226 11.25 -2.84 33.29
C ASP A 226 10.54 -3.54 32.11
N ASP A 227 9.30 -3.14 31.81
CA ASP A 227 8.58 -3.61 30.64
C ASP A 227 8.98 -2.81 29.40
N VAL A 228 9.53 -3.51 28.41
CA VAL A 228 10.13 -2.87 27.24
C VAL A 228 9.09 -2.05 26.50
N GLU A 229 7.88 -2.57 26.31
CA GLU A 229 6.82 -1.83 25.61
C GLU A 229 5.43 -2.37 25.91
N ASP A 230 4.46 -1.46 25.87
CA ASP A 230 3.04 -1.79 25.98
C ASP A 230 2.26 -1.10 24.87
N ILE A 231 1.05 -1.60 24.61
CA ILE A 231 0.10 -0.97 23.70
C ILE A 231 -0.60 0.20 24.39
N TRP A 232 -0.51 1.37 23.79
CA TRP A 232 -1.22 2.57 24.20
C TRP A 232 -2.22 3.00 23.11
N VAL A 233 -3.30 3.65 23.53
CA VAL A 233 -4.33 4.17 22.62
C VAL A 233 -4.71 5.60 22.99
N SER A 234 -4.91 6.42 21.96
CA SER A 234 -5.52 7.73 22.06
C SER A 234 -6.73 7.81 21.13
N ASP A 235 -7.84 8.35 21.64
CA ASP A 235 -9.05 8.57 20.87
C ASP A 235 -9.07 9.99 20.29
N LEU A 236 -9.55 10.13 19.06
CA LEU A 236 -9.71 11.44 18.43
C LEU A 236 -10.94 12.14 18.99
N ASP A 237 -10.79 13.36 19.51
CA ASP A 237 -11.96 14.18 19.87
C ASP A 237 -12.60 14.75 18.59
N PRO A 238 -13.82 14.33 18.22
CA PRO A 238 -14.46 14.76 16.98
C PRO A 238 -14.81 16.26 16.97
N LYS A 239 -14.84 16.93 18.13
CA LYS A 239 -15.17 18.35 18.23
C LYS A 239 -13.96 19.25 17.97
N THR A 240 -12.80 18.82 18.42
CA THR A 240 -11.56 19.61 18.33
C THR A 240 -10.64 19.13 17.22
N GLY A 241 -10.72 17.85 16.83
CA GLY A 241 -9.78 17.20 15.91
C GLY A 241 -8.43 16.89 16.56
N GLU A 242 -8.35 16.98 17.89
CA GLU A 242 -7.15 16.69 18.67
C GLU A 242 -7.25 15.31 19.33
N TRP A 243 -6.10 14.68 19.51
CA TRP A 243 -5.98 13.41 20.22
C TRP A 243 -6.17 13.63 21.73
N LEU A 244 -7.00 12.79 22.36
CA LEU A 244 -7.19 12.79 23.82
C LEU A 244 -5.96 12.21 24.54
N PRO A 245 -5.77 12.47 25.85
CA PRO A 245 -4.66 11.87 26.59
C PRO A 245 -4.65 10.35 26.44
N ALA A 246 -3.51 9.83 25.96
CA ALA A 246 -3.33 8.42 25.70
C ALA A 246 -3.40 7.59 26.99
N LYS A 247 -3.86 6.36 26.84
CA LYS A 247 -4.06 5.42 27.95
C LYS A 247 -3.42 4.09 27.59
N ASN A 248 -2.79 3.46 28.58
CA ASN A 248 -2.42 2.07 28.49
C ASN A 248 -3.69 1.24 28.25
N ILE A 249 -3.69 0.37 27.25
CA ILE A 249 -4.91 -0.34 26.84
C ILE A 249 -5.33 -1.42 27.85
N GLY A 250 -4.39 -1.90 28.66
CA GLY A 250 -4.61 -2.91 29.68
C GLY A 250 -4.96 -4.31 29.12
N PRO A 251 -5.32 -5.26 30.00
CA PRO A 251 -5.72 -6.59 29.59
C PRO A 251 -7.04 -6.59 28.79
N PRO A 252 -7.22 -7.54 27.84
CA PRO A 252 -6.39 -8.73 27.63
C PRO A 252 -5.18 -8.52 26.70
N LEU A 253 -5.00 -7.32 26.15
CA LEU A 253 -3.93 -7.05 25.18
C LEU A 253 -2.58 -6.81 25.86
N ASN A 254 -2.55 -6.00 26.92
CA ASN A 254 -1.36 -5.83 27.75
C ASN A 254 -1.35 -6.86 28.89
N THR A 255 -0.24 -7.60 28.96
CA THR A 255 0.13 -8.63 29.94
C THR A 255 1.55 -8.35 30.41
N GLU A 256 2.15 -9.22 31.23
CA GLU A 256 3.53 -9.02 31.66
C GLU A 256 4.50 -9.29 30.49
N GLY A 257 5.27 -8.27 30.08
CA GLY A 257 6.26 -8.33 28.99
C GLY A 257 5.84 -7.54 27.74
N PRO A 258 6.72 -7.49 26.71
CA PRO A 258 6.57 -6.56 25.59
C PRO A 258 5.30 -6.83 24.77
N ASN A 259 4.42 -5.85 24.66
CA ASN A 259 3.15 -5.92 23.94
C ASN A 259 3.03 -4.82 22.90
N PHE A 260 2.74 -5.21 21.66
CA PHE A 260 2.62 -4.29 20.54
C PHE A 260 1.62 -4.79 19.50
N ILE A 261 0.99 -3.84 18.82
CA ILE A 261 0.16 -4.08 17.64
C ILE A 261 1.06 -3.91 16.42
N SER A 262 0.93 -4.81 15.46
CA SER A 262 1.69 -4.74 14.22
C SER A 262 0.86 -4.22 13.05
N SER A 263 -0.45 -4.48 13.05
CA SER A 263 -1.39 -3.84 12.11
C SER A 263 -2.83 -3.88 12.63
N ILE A 264 -3.69 -3.05 12.03
CA ILE A 264 -5.13 -3.03 12.26
C ILE A 264 -5.83 -3.00 10.91
N THR A 265 -6.91 -3.78 10.79
CA THR A 265 -7.75 -3.80 9.59
C THR A 265 -9.22 -4.02 9.98
N MET A 266 -10.13 -3.84 9.02
CA MET A 266 -11.55 -4.16 9.19
C MET A 266 -11.88 -5.43 8.41
N VAL A 267 -12.19 -6.51 9.13
CA VAL A 267 -12.65 -7.77 8.51
C VAL A 267 -14.09 -8.02 8.93
N ASP A 268 -14.99 -8.14 7.95
CA ASP A 268 -16.43 -8.37 8.18
C ASP A 268 -17.07 -7.35 9.15
N GLY A 269 -16.62 -6.10 9.07
CA GLY A 269 -17.13 -4.99 9.88
C GLY A 269 -16.65 -5.02 11.34
N GLU A 270 -15.66 -5.84 11.67
CA GLU A 270 -15.02 -5.88 12.97
C GLU A 270 -13.58 -5.39 12.85
N GLU A 271 -13.16 -4.54 13.79
CA GLU A 271 -11.77 -4.10 13.88
C GLU A 271 -10.92 -5.25 14.40
N VAL A 272 -9.98 -5.71 13.57
CA VAL A 272 -9.06 -6.80 13.86
C VAL A 272 -7.68 -6.20 14.11
N LEU A 273 -7.15 -6.45 15.30
CA LEU A 273 -5.81 -6.06 15.72
C LEU A 273 -4.90 -7.27 15.55
N VAL A 274 -3.82 -7.10 14.82
CA VAL A 274 -2.76 -8.10 14.67
C VAL A 274 -1.66 -7.77 15.67
N LEU A 275 -1.32 -8.74 16.52
CA LEU A 275 -0.37 -8.60 17.61
C LEU A 275 0.90 -9.37 17.26
N GLY A 276 2.07 -8.77 17.43
CA GLY A 276 3.37 -9.38 17.10
C GLY A 276 3.88 -10.39 18.12
N ASN A 277 2.97 -10.94 18.94
CA ASN A 277 3.25 -12.00 19.90
C ASN A 277 2.22 -13.13 19.76
N ARG A 278 2.64 -14.36 20.04
CA ARG A 278 1.74 -15.49 20.26
C ARG A 278 1.29 -15.55 21.72
N TYR A 279 0.04 -15.18 21.99
CA TYR A 279 -0.55 -15.20 23.31
C TYR A 279 -0.91 -16.63 23.72
N GLY A 280 -0.34 -17.07 24.84
CA GLY A 280 -0.52 -18.38 25.43
C GLY A 280 -1.40 -18.36 26.68
N LYS A 281 -1.53 -19.53 27.31
CA LYS A 281 -2.31 -19.68 28.55
C LYS A 281 -1.67 -18.90 29.70
N LYS A 282 -2.50 -18.28 30.54
CA LYS A 282 -2.09 -17.52 31.75
C LYS A 282 -1.18 -16.32 31.44
N GLY A 283 -1.40 -15.63 30.33
CA GLY A 283 -0.64 -14.42 29.97
C GLY A 283 0.80 -14.69 29.54
N ARG A 284 1.17 -15.95 29.25
CA ARG A 284 2.48 -16.26 28.68
C ARG A 284 2.54 -15.83 27.22
N MET A 285 3.70 -15.37 26.78
CA MET A 285 3.93 -15.01 25.38
C MET A 285 5.05 -15.83 24.77
N TYR A 286 4.94 -16.00 23.47
CA TYR A 286 5.93 -16.67 22.62
C TYR A 286 6.08 -15.86 21.33
N THR A 287 7.17 -16.10 20.61
CA THR A 287 7.32 -15.62 19.23
C THR A 287 6.18 -16.14 18.36
N GLY A 288 5.66 -15.28 17.49
CA GLY A 288 4.59 -15.56 16.54
C GLY A 288 3.56 -14.45 16.52
N VAL A 289 2.40 -14.73 15.95
CA VAL A 289 1.33 -13.74 15.74
C VAL A 289 0.03 -14.17 16.44
N SER A 290 -0.73 -13.18 16.92
CA SER A 290 -2.11 -13.36 17.39
C SER A 290 -3.02 -12.30 16.81
N VAL A 291 -4.32 -12.55 16.84
CA VAL A 291 -5.34 -11.56 16.51
C VAL A 291 -6.28 -11.35 17.69
N SER A 292 -6.68 -10.10 17.92
CA SER A 292 -7.80 -9.76 18.79
C SER A 292 -8.80 -8.91 18.02
N ARG A 293 -10.07 -9.00 18.40
CA ARG A 293 -11.16 -8.23 17.79
C ARG A 293 -11.70 -7.24 18.77
N ARG A 294 -12.01 -6.04 18.29
CA ARG A 294 -12.70 -5.04 19.10
C ARG A 294 -14.21 -5.22 19.02
N LYS A 295 -14.87 -5.22 20.19
CA LYS A 295 -16.33 -5.24 20.36
C LYS A 295 -16.75 -4.05 21.24
N GLY A 296 -17.14 -2.95 20.60
CA GLY A 296 -17.40 -1.69 21.28
C GLY A 296 -16.12 -1.15 21.93
N ASP A 297 -16.12 -0.95 23.24
CA ASP A 297 -14.96 -0.45 23.99
C ASP A 297 -14.06 -1.55 24.56
N LYS A 298 -14.28 -2.81 24.18
CA LYS A 298 -13.54 -3.97 24.70
C LYS A 298 -12.87 -4.77 23.59
N PHE A 299 -11.82 -5.49 23.96
CA PHE A 299 -11.14 -6.44 23.10
C PHE A 299 -11.42 -7.86 23.56
N ASP A 300 -11.53 -8.76 22.59
CA ASP A 300 -11.54 -10.19 22.82
C ASP A 300 -10.18 -10.66 23.34
N ASP A 301 -10.13 -11.82 24.00
CA ASP A 301 -8.85 -12.47 24.31
C ASP A 301 -8.08 -12.73 23.01
N PRO A 302 -6.77 -12.38 22.93
CA PRO A 302 -5.95 -12.69 21.78
C PRO A 302 -5.95 -14.18 21.42
N VAL A 303 -6.14 -14.46 20.13
CA VAL A 303 -6.12 -15.81 19.57
C VAL A 303 -4.90 -15.96 18.69
N ALA A 304 -4.05 -16.93 19.00
CA ALA A 304 -2.88 -17.26 18.19
C ALA A 304 -3.27 -17.58 16.73
N VAL A 305 -2.48 -17.06 15.81
CA VAL A 305 -2.57 -17.37 14.39
C VAL A 305 -1.50 -18.41 14.05
N GLU A 306 -1.89 -19.52 13.44
CA GLU A 306 -0.93 -20.54 13.00
C GLU A 306 -0.44 -20.20 11.59
N VAL A 307 0.86 -19.99 11.45
CA VAL A 307 1.56 -19.80 10.18
C VAL A 307 2.42 -21.04 9.92
N THR A 308 2.37 -21.57 8.70
CA THR A 308 3.17 -22.74 8.32
C THR A 308 4.64 -22.33 8.25
N ASN A 309 5.54 -23.13 8.85
CA ASN A 309 6.98 -22.86 8.87
C ASN A 309 7.33 -21.46 9.42
N ASP A 310 6.68 -21.08 10.52
CA ASP A 310 6.86 -19.80 11.22
C ASP A 310 8.15 -19.82 12.06
N TYR A 311 9.18 -19.16 11.54
CA TYR A 311 10.43 -18.89 12.26
C TYR A 311 11.01 -17.55 11.80
N ASN A 312 11.79 -16.95 12.69
CA ASN A 312 12.45 -15.67 12.50
C ASN A 312 13.77 -15.69 13.29
N TYR A 313 14.87 -15.29 12.66
CA TYR A 313 16.18 -15.15 13.31
C TYR A 313 16.34 -13.78 14.00
N SER A 314 15.60 -12.77 13.53
CA SER A 314 15.63 -11.43 14.10
C SER A 314 14.83 -11.38 15.41
N PRO A 315 15.26 -10.56 16.40
CA PRO A 315 14.44 -10.27 17.58
C PRO A 315 13.24 -9.37 17.26
N LYS A 316 13.17 -8.79 16.05
CA LYS A 316 12.09 -7.90 15.58
C LYS A 316 11.24 -8.61 14.53
N VAL A 317 9.94 -8.30 14.49
CA VAL A 317 9.00 -8.85 13.50
C VAL A 317 7.85 -7.88 13.29
N ASP A 318 7.36 -7.79 12.05
CA ASP A 318 6.14 -7.06 11.73
C ASP A 318 5.16 -7.95 10.92
N TYR A 319 3.86 -7.77 11.14
CA TYR A 319 2.75 -8.47 10.50
C TYR A 319 1.69 -7.45 10.07
N PHE A 320 1.47 -7.33 8.77
CA PHE A 320 0.41 -6.52 8.20
C PHE A 320 -0.69 -7.39 7.58
N LEU A 321 -1.88 -7.39 8.18
CA LEU A 321 -3.04 -8.07 7.62
C LEU A 321 -3.75 -7.17 6.61
N SER A 322 -3.87 -7.66 5.38
CA SER A 322 -4.57 -6.98 4.28
C SER A 322 -6.01 -6.58 4.62
N ALA A 323 -6.53 -5.59 3.88
CA ALA A 323 -7.92 -5.12 4.02
C ALA A 323 -8.95 -6.26 3.80
N SER A 324 -8.66 -7.17 2.87
CA SER A 324 -9.47 -8.36 2.60
C SER A 324 -9.35 -9.46 3.66
N GLY A 325 -8.35 -9.39 4.55
CA GLY A 325 -8.03 -10.44 5.50
C GLY A 325 -7.53 -11.74 4.86
N LYS A 326 -7.07 -11.70 3.60
CA LYS A 326 -6.66 -12.89 2.83
C LYS A 326 -5.16 -13.02 2.61
N ALA A 327 -4.42 -11.92 2.71
CA ALA A 327 -2.97 -11.87 2.69
C ALA A 327 -2.44 -11.23 3.97
N MET A 328 -1.28 -11.70 4.43
CA MET A 328 -0.54 -11.14 5.55
C MET A 328 0.90 -10.91 5.08
N VAL A 329 1.31 -9.65 5.06
CA VAL A 329 2.69 -9.26 4.77
C VAL A 329 3.50 -9.35 6.05
N ILE A 330 4.67 -9.97 6.02
CA ILE A 330 5.47 -10.28 7.20
C ILE A 330 6.88 -9.72 6.99
N ALA A 331 7.40 -8.93 7.93
CA ALA A 331 8.80 -8.55 7.97
C ALA A 331 9.55 -9.46 8.94
N ALA A 332 10.46 -10.31 8.44
CA ALA A 332 11.19 -11.30 9.23
C ALA A 332 12.55 -11.63 8.61
N GLU A 333 13.48 -12.13 9.41
CA GLU A 333 14.77 -12.67 8.93
C GLU A 333 14.67 -14.19 8.86
N ARG A 334 14.82 -14.75 7.65
CA ARG A 334 14.69 -16.20 7.37
C ARG A 334 15.88 -16.69 6.55
N ASP A 335 15.93 -18.00 6.30
CA ASP A 335 17.02 -18.60 5.50
C ASP A 335 17.11 -18.04 4.07
N ASP A 336 15.98 -17.57 3.54
CA ASP A 336 15.83 -17.00 2.20
C ASP A 336 15.80 -15.45 2.20
N SER A 337 16.20 -14.80 3.29
CA SER A 337 16.40 -13.35 3.34
C SER A 337 17.66 -12.92 2.56
N TYR A 338 17.63 -11.72 1.95
CA TYR A 338 18.79 -11.14 1.24
C TYR A 338 19.81 -10.46 2.17
N GLY A 339 19.51 -10.35 3.46
CA GLY A 339 20.41 -9.85 4.50
C GLY A 339 19.69 -9.82 5.84
N GLY A 340 19.25 -8.63 6.27
CA GLY A 340 18.44 -8.44 7.46
C GLY A 340 17.02 -9.01 7.34
N ARG A 341 16.07 -8.31 7.98
CA ARG A 341 14.65 -8.66 7.80
C ARG A 341 14.22 -8.34 6.37
N ASP A 342 13.53 -9.30 5.76
CA ASP A 342 12.91 -9.15 4.44
C ASP A 342 11.39 -9.12 4.59
N LEU A 343 10.71 -8.62 3.56
CA LEU A 343 9.27 -8.71 3.42
C LEU A 343 8.85 -10.01 2.72
N TYR A 344 7.86 -10.67 3.30
CA TYR A 344 7.24 -11.91 2.84
C TYR A 344 5.72 -11.74 2.74
N VAL A 345 5.05 -12.64 2.04
CA VAL A 345 3.59 -12.79 2.09
C VAL A 345 3.16 -14.19 2.47
N SER A 346 2.15 -14.28 3.32
CA SER A 346 1.43 -15.51 3.64
C SER A 346 -0.07 -15.35 3.33
N PHE A 347 -0.75 -16.45 3.01
CA PHE A 347 -2.15 -16.46 2.60
C PHE A 347 -3.03 -17.31 3.52
N ASP A 348 -4.24 -16.84 3.78
CA ASP A 348 -5.25 -17.57 4.54
C ASP A 348 -5.71 -18.84 3.79
N GLN A 349 -5.58 -20.00 4.43
CA GLN A 349 -6.04 -21.30 3.91
C GLN A 349 -7.23 -21.87 4.68
N GLY A 350 -8.01 -21.01 5.36
CA GLY A 350 -9.21 -21.41 6.09
C GLY A 350 -8.94 -21.94 7.49
N GLY A 351 -7.95 -21.35 8.19
CA GLY A 351 -7.61 -21.66 9.58
C GLY A 351 -6.11 -21.80 9.86
N THR A 352 -5.30 -21.95 8.82
CA THR A 352 -3.83 -21.89 8.89
C THR A 352 -3.35 -21.02 7.75
N TRP A 353 -2.33 -20.23 8.01
CA TRP A 353 -1.69 -19.37 7.03
C TRP A 353 -0.57 -20.14 6.31
N SER A 354 -0.41 -19.88 5.01
CA SER A 354 0.61 -20.54 4.19
C SER A 354 2.03 -20.23 4.69
N GLU A 355 3.01 -20.96 4.18
CA GLU A 355 4.41 -20.60 4.38
C GLU A 355 4.68 -19.16 3.85
N PRO A 356 5.42 -18.32 4.60
CA PRO A 356 5.83 -17.01 4.12
C PRO A 356 6.66 -17.15 2.85
N LYS A 357 6.22 -16.50 1.78
CA LYS A 357 6.91 -16.43 0.48
C LYS A 357 7.62 -15.08 0.37
N ASN A 358 8.94 -15.09 0.16
CA ASN A 358 9.73 -13.87 -0.02
C ASN A 358 9.19 -13.04 -1.21
N LEU A 359 9.13 -11.72 -1.06
CA LEU A 359 8.58 -10.81 -2.08
C LEU A 359 9.55 -10.45 -3.21
N GLY A 360 10.81 -10.89 -3.12
CA GLY A 360 11.83 -10.74 -4.17
C GLY A 360 12.79 -9.57 -3.94
N ASP A 361 13.86 -9.57 -4.74
CA ASP A 361 14.97 -8.59 -4.73
C ASP A 361 14.60 -7.23 -5.37
N GLU A 362 13.41 -7.11 -5.98
CA GLU A 362 12.87 -5.82 -6.44
C GLU A 362 12.50 -4.90 -5.26
N ILE A 363 12.25 -5.47 -4.06
CA ILE A 363 11.87 -4.69 -2.87
C ILE A 363 12.75 -4.97 -1.65
N ASN A 364 13.22 -6.22 -1.48
CA ASN A 364 14.05 -6.63 -0.37
C ASN A 364 15.51 -6.33 -0.68
N THR A 365 16.23 -5.92 0.36
CA THR A 365 17.59 -5.41 0.33
C THR A 365 18.47 -6.25 1.23
N ALA A 366 19.78 -5.97 1.25
CA ALA A 366 20.66 -6.56 2.26
C ALA A 366 20.49 -5.95 3.66
N ALA A 367 19.72 -4.86 3.80
CA ALA A 367 19.45 -4.22 5.09
C ALA A 367 18.14 -4.76 5.71
N ASP A 368 17.61 -4.06 6.72
CA ASP A 368 16.29 -4.33 7.27
C ASP A 368 15.20 -3.67 6.40
N ASP A 369 14.29 -4.48 5.86
CA ASP A 369 13.06 -4.08 5.17
C ASP A 369 11.83 -4.44 6.03
N PHE A 370 11.10 -3.43 6.50
CA PHE A 370 10.14 -3.64 7.58
C PHE A 370 9.04 -2.58 7.64
N SER A 371 8.18 -2.69 8.65
CA SER A 371 6.99 -1.84 8.84
C SER A 371 6.07 -1.78 7.61
N PRO A 372 5.67 -2.94 7.03
CA PRO A 372 4.82 -2.96 5.85
C PRO A 372 3.45 -2.35 6.15
N PHE A 373 2.96 -1.53 5.23
CA PHE A 373 1.59 -1.01 5.20
C PHE A 373 1.04 -1.22 3.77
N LEU A 374 0.13 -2.18 3.62
CA LEU A 374 -0.55 -2.42 2.34
C LEU A 374 -1.84 -1.60 2.27
N GLY A 375 -1.95 -0.76 1.26
CA GLY A 375 -3.13 0.04 1.00
C GLY A 375 -4.40 -0.79 0.78
N ILE A 376 -5.55 -0.15 0.95
CA ILE A 376 -6.88 -0.74 0.76
C ILE A 376 -7.14 -1.24 -0.68
N ASP A 377 -6.31 -0.81 -1.62
CA ASP A 377 -6.30 -1.26 -3.02
C ASP A 377 -5.65 -2.65 -3.19
N GLU A 378 -5.10 -3.22 -2.12
CA GLU A 378 -4.37 -4.49 -2.10
C GLU A 378 -3.14 -4.50 -3.02
N LYS A 379 -2.56 -3.32 -3.32
CA LYS A 379 -1.48 -3.21 -4.31
C LYS A 379 -0.38 -2.23 -3.92
N THR A 380 -0.73 -1.11 -3.30
CA THR A 380 0.24 -0.09 -2.91
C THR A 380 0.84 -0.46 -1.57
N LEU A 381 2.13 -0.79 -1.53
CA LEU A 381 2.85 -1.18 -0.32
C LEU A 381 3.79 -0.05 0.08
N TYR A 382 3.57 0.51 1.27
CA TYR A 382 4.54 1.37 1.95
C TYR A 382 5.36 0.52 2.90
N TYR A 383 6.65 0.81 3.02
CA TYR A 383 7.54 0.11 3.94
C TYR A 383 8.75 1.01 4.24
N SER A 384 9.55 0.61 5.22
CA SER A 384 10.76 1.32 5.61
C SER A 384 11.97 0.45 5.39
N THR A 385 13.05 1.09 4.93
CA THR A 385 14.34 0.44 4.70
C THR A 385 15.49 1.43 4.79
N SER A 386 16.63 0.95 5.26
CA SER A 386 17.92 1.66 5.19
C SER A 386 18.80 1.14 4.04
N GLY A 387 18.31 0.17 3.26
CA GLY A 387 19.07 -0.45 2.18
C GLY A 387 19.05 0.32 0.86
N LEU A 388 18.15 1.30 0.73
CA LEU A 388 17.96 2.09 -0.48
C LEU A 388 18.35 3.56 -0.28
N SER A 389 18.55 4.22 -1.41
CA SER A 389 18.99 5.60 -1.50
C SER A 389 17.96 6.57 -0.95
N GLY A 390 18.31 7.22 0.16
CA GLY A 390 17.42 8.08 0.92
C GLY A 390 18.10 9.27 1.57
N TYR A 391 17.44 9.83 2.58
CA TYR A 391 17.84 11.06 3.26
C TYR A 391 18.51 10.84 4.61
N GLY A 392 18.32 9.67 5.23
CA GLY A 392 18.73 9.38 6.59
C GLY A 392 19.03 7.91 6.86
N GLY A 393 18.64 7.44 8.05
CA GLY A 393 18.78 6.05 8.45
C GLY A 393 17.81 5.18 7.68
N SER A 394 16.70 4.82 8.31
CA SER A 394 15.58 4.18 7.63
C SER A 394 14.68 5.24 7.02
N ASP A 395 14.36 5.09 5.74
CA ASP A 395 13.43 5.98 5.03
C ASP A 395 12.15 5.22 4.68
N ILE A 396 11.03 5.93 4.56
CA ILE A 396 9.76 5.39 4.07
C ILE A 396 9.71 5.44 2.55
N TYR A 397 9.45 4.28 1.94
CA TYR A 397 9.29 4.08 0.50
C TYR A 397 7.88 3.58 0.18
N VAL A 398 7.55 3.63 -1.10
CA VAL A 398 6.34 3.02 -1.65
C VAL A 398 6.62 2.27 -2.95
N THR A 399 5.93 1.14 -3.12
CA THR A 399 5.99 0.32 -4.33
C THR A 399 4.60 -0.21 -4.69
N ILE A 400 4.40 -0.54 -5.97
CA ILE A 400 3.14 -1.03 -6.53
C ILE A 400 3.30 -2.46 -6.99
N ARG A 401 2.43 -3.35 -6.50
CA ARG A 401 2.35 -4.74 -6.99
C ARG A 401 1.91 -4.76 -8.45
N LEU A 402 2.73 -5.35 -9.32
CA LEU A 402 2.52 -5.35 -10.77
C LEU A 402 1.65 -6.51 -11.26
N ASP A 403 1.55 -7.60 -10.50
CA ASP A 403 0.74 -8.75 -10.85
C ASP A 403 0.09 -9.45 -9.62
N LYS A 404 -0.28 -10.73 -9.76
CA LYS A 404 -0.90 -11.52 -8.69
C LYS A 404 0.07 -12.49 -8.00
N THR A 405 1.33 -12.58 -8.43
CA THR A 405 2.32 -13.55 -7.90
C THR A 405 2.94 -13.09 -6.59
N TRP A 406 2.86 -11.77 -6.31
CA TRP A 406 3.54 -11.07 -5.21
C TRP A 406 5.07 -11.01 -5.32
N GLU A 407 5.64 -11.40 -6.45
CA GLU A 407 7.10 -11.34 -6.71
C GLU A 407 7.48 -10.24 -7.70
N ARG A 408 6.50 -9.48 -8.20
CA ARG A 408 6.68 -8.46 -9.21
C ARG A 408 6.15 -7.13 -8.69
N TRP A 409 7.06 -6.20 -8.46
CA TRP A 409 6.81 -4.90 -7.85
C TRP A 409 7.44 -3.80 -8.71
N SER A 410 6.91 -2.59 -8.61
CA SER A 410 7.60 -1.45 -9.21
C SER A 410 8.85 -1.11 -8.40
N ASP A 411 9.82 -0.46 -9.02
CA ASP A 411 10.95 0.13 -8.32
C ASP A 411 10.44 0.97 -7.11
N PRO A 412 10.99 0.78 -5.90
CA PRO A 412 10.59 1.55 -4.73
C PRO A 412 10.86 3.05 -4.93
N GLU A 413 9.86 3.87 -4.60
CA GLU A 413 9.92 5.32 -4.66
C GLU A 413 9.96 5.91 -3.25
N ASN A 414 10.93 6.77 -2.96
CA ASN A 414 11.11 7.44 -1.67
C ASN A 414 10.07 8.56 -1.50
N LEU A 415 9.49 8.69 -0.29
CA LEU A 415 8.46 9.71 0.02
C LEU A 415 9.00 11.15 0.14
N GLY A 416 10.29 11.37 -0.05
CA GLY A 416 10.91 12.70 -0.13
C GLY A 416 11.19 13.36 1.22
N SER A 417 11.91 14.47 1.17
CA SER A 417 12.54 15.09 2.35
C SER A 417 11.58 15.72 3.38
N SER A 418 10.28 15.72 3.10
CA SER A 418 9.27 16.13 4.10
C SER A 418 8.93 14.99 5.04
N VAL A 419 8.79 13.78 4.48
CA VAL A 419 8.48 12.56 5.23
C VAL A 419 9.76 11.94 5.78
N ASN A 420 10.83 11.92 5.00
CA ASN A 420 12.10 11.31 5.39
C ASN A 420 13.11 12.38 5.84
N SER A 421 13.66 12.17 7.04
CA SER A 421 14.59 13.05 7.72
C SER A 421 16.03 12.54 7.59
N LYS A 422 16.94 13.00 8.45
CA LYS A 422 18.31 12.46 8.54
C LYS A 422 18.42 11.27 9.49
N GLY A 423 17.43 11.07 10.36
CA GLY A 423 17.36 9.94 11.28
C GLY A 423 16.53 8.81 10.68
N ASP A 424 15.92 7.98 11.53
CA ASP A 424 14.95 7.00 11.06
C ASP A 424 13.55 7.60 10.96
N ASP A 425 12.85 7.25 9.88
CA ASP A 425 11.45 7.54 9.58
C ASP A 425 10.74 6.24 9.19
N GLN A 426 9.77 5.82 9.99
CA GLN A 426 9.26 4.45 9.97
C GLN A 426 7.77 4.34 10.28
N TYR A 427 7.19 3.15 10.04
CA TYR A 427 5.82 2.81 10.45
C TYR A 427 4.77 3.76 9.85
N PHE A 428 4.74 3.81 8.52
CA PHE A 428 3.72 4.53 7.78
C PHE A 428 2.31 4.00 8.11
N SER A 429 1.39 4.92 8.40
CA SER A 429 0.00 4.57 8.69
C SER A 429 -0.96 5.66 8.21
N ILE A 430 -2.03 5.27 7.52
CA ILE A 430 -3.05 6.19 7.00
C ILE A 430 -4.44 5.55 7.14
N PRO A 431 -5.49 6.28 7.60
CA PRO A 431 -6.83 5.71 7.69
C PRO A 431 -7.44 5.59 6.29
N SER A 432 -8.55 4.85 6.16
CA SER A 432 -9.23 4.65 4.86
C SER A 432 -9.72 5.96 4.23
N SER A 433 -9.95 7.00 5.05
CA SER A 433 -10.26 8.34 4.55
C SER A 433 -9.08 8.97 3.79
N GLY A 434 -7.84 8.61 4.08
CA GLY A 434 -6.66 9.23 3.51
C GLY A 434 -6.36 10.64 4.07
N LYS A 435 -6.96 11.02 5.21
CA LYS A 435 -6.91 12.41 5.70
C LYS A 435 -5.54 12.81 6.26
N HIS A 436 -5.00 12.01 7.17
CA HIS A 436 -3.70 12.25 7.79
C HIS A 436 -2.84 11.00 7.72
N ILE A 437 -1.57 11.20 7.39
CA ILE A 437 -0.51 10.20 7.47
C ILE A 437 0.11 10.32 8.87
N TYR A 438 0.41 9.18 9.48
CA TYR A 438 1.13 9.06 10.73
C TYR A 438 2.37 8.21 10.50
N PHE A 439 3.45 8.52 11.23
CA PHE A 439 4.70 7.80 11.18
C PHE A 439 5.53 8.12 12.42
N SER A 440 6.51 7.27 12.70
CA SER A 440 7.52 7.48 13.73
C SER A 440 8.74 8.17 13.14
N ARG A 441 9.34 9.09 13.91
CA ARG A 441 10.62 9.70 13.56
C ARG A 441 11.52 9.78 14.77
N GLY A 442 12.79 9.43 14.58
CA GLY A 442 13.82 9.45 15.60
C GLY A 442 14.55 8.12 15.72
N THR A 443 15.40 7.95 16.74
CA THR A 443 16.14 6.70 16.92
C THR A 443 15.32 5.78 17.84
N ILE A 444 14.89 4.60 17.35
CA ILE A 444 13.92 3.69 18.01
C ILE A 444 14.25 3.38 19.50
N ASP A 445 15.52 3.46 19.88
CA ASP A 445 15.99 3.10 21.22
C ASP A 445 16.46 4.30 22.08
N ASP A 446 16.24 5.53 21.61
CA ASP A 446 16.68 6.75 22.32
C ASP A 446 15.56 7.79 22.38
N ASP A 447 15.23 8.39 21.22
CA ASP A 447 14.32 9.54 21.12
C ASP A 447 13.49 9.35 19.85
N THR A 448 12.32 8.70 19.98
CA THR A 448 11.36 8.52 18.88
C THR A 448 9.99 9.01 19.32
N ASP A 449 9.40 9.82 18.45
CA ASP A 449 8.06 10.37 18.61
C ASP A 449 7.19 10.07 17.39
N ILE A 450 5.88 10.27 17.57
CA ILE A 450 4.89 10.17 16.51
C ILE A 450 4.67 11.55 15.87
N PHE A 451 4.72 11.57 14.54
CA PHE A 451 4.47 12.73 13.70
C PHE A 451 3.28 12.48 12.77
N ARG A 452 2.72 13.56 12.23
CA ARG A 452 1.70 13.51 11.20
C ARG A 452 1.87 14.53 10.10
N PHE A 453 1.23 14.24 8.97
CA PHE A 453 0.94 15.21 7.92
C PHE A 453 -0.53 15.12 7.52
N LYS A 454 -1.10 16.21 7.00
CA LYS A 454 -2.26 16.10 6.11
C LYS A 454 -1.78 15.48 4.79
N ALA A 455 -2.48 14.50 4.25
CA ALA A 455 -2.01 13.84 3.02
C ALA A 455 -1.86 14.83 1.84
N ASP A 456 -2.78 15.79 1.70
CA ASP A 456 -2.76 16.82 0.64
C ASP A 456 -1.60 17.81 0.75
N ASP A 457 -1.02 17.93 1.93
CA ASP A 457 0.12 18.78 2.17
C ASP A 457 1.43 18.17 1.68
N ILE A 458 1.42 16.86 1.41
CA ILE A 458 2.56 16.05 1.03
C ILE A 458 2.45 15.57 -0.42
N PHE A 459 1.29 15.08 -0.84
CA PHE A 459 1.06 14.63 -2.21
C PHE A 459 0.57 15.78 -3.09
N LEU A 460 1.50 16.50 -3.73
CA LEU A 460 1.20 17.68 -4.56
C LEU A 460 0.80 17.31 -5.99
N ASP A 461 1.38 16.25 -6.56
CA ASP A 461 0.94 15.74 -7.86
C ASP A 461 -0.27 14.81 -7.72
N LYS A 462 -1.41 15.43 -7.98
CA LYS A 462 -2.74 14.85 -7.93
C LYS A 462 -3.03 13.84 -9.04
N GLY A 463 -2.16 13.75 -10.05
CA GLY A 463 -2.25 12.82 -11.18
C GLY A 463 -1.25 11.66 -11.15
N SER A 464 -0.43 11.55 -10.10
CA SER A 464 0.51 10.43 -9.94
C SER A 464 -0.25 9.09 -9.81
N PRO A 465 0.22 7.99 -10.44
CA PRO A 465 -0.33 6.64 -10.26
C PRO A 465 -0.49 6.24 -8.78
N LEU A 466 0.42 6.71 -7.92
CA LEU A 466 0.35 6.51 -6.46
C LEU A 466 -0.87 7.22 -5.83
N MET A 467 -1.19 8.42 -6.30
CA MET A 467 -2.40 9.13 -5.88
C MET A 467 -3.67 8.61 -6.58
N GLU A 468 -3.52 7.95 -7.71
CA GLU A 468 -4.57 7.18 -8.36
C GLU A 468 -5.03 6.02 -7.48
N THR A 469 -4.09 5.34 -6.81
CA THR A 469 -4.38 4.27 -5.83
C THR A 469 -4.87 4.78 -4.47
N VAL A 470 -4.36 5.91 -3.98
CA VAL A 470 -4.84 6.57 -2.73
C VAL A 470 -6.17 7.34 -2.93
N GLY A 471 -6.65 7.50 -4.17
CA GLY A 471 -7.96 8.05 -4.50
C GLY A 471 -7.87 9.42 -5.18
N HIS A 472 -8.31 9.44 -6.44
CA HIS A 472 -8.26 10.57 -7.37
C HIS A 472 -8.62 11.94 -6.78
N LEU A 473 -7.65 12.84 -6.91
CA LEU A 473 -7.63 14.22 -6.45
C LEU A 473 -8.03 15.18 -7.58
N THR A 474 -9.32 15.38 -7.87
CA THR A 474 -9.72 16.45 -8.81
C THR A 474 -10.81 17.35 -8.23
N THR A 475 -10.46 18.22 -7.28
CA THR A 475 -11.12 19.53 -7.15
C THR A 475 -10.13 20.62 -6.70
N ASP A 476 -10.36 21.86 -7.13
CA ASP A 476 -9.58 23.06 -6.78
C ASP A 476 -9.91 23.61 -5.37
N LYS A 477 -10.53 22.81 -4.48
CA LYS A 477 -11.04 23.27 -3.18
C LYS A 477 -10.57 22.40 -2.00
N PRO A 478 -9.55 22.86 -1.25
CA PRO A 478 -8.97 22.18 -0.07
C PRO A 478 -9.94 21.70 1.01
N ASP A 479 -11.06 22.40 1.20
CA ASP A 479 -12.01 22.13 2.30
C ASP A 479 -13.25 21.32 1.86
N ALA A 480 -13.26 20.82 0.62
CA ALA A 480 -14.39 20.09 0.01
C ALA A 480 -14.09 18.61 -0.24
N TYR A 481 -13.08 18.04 0.43
CA TYR A 481 -12.58 16.70 0.11
C TYR A 481 -13.20 15.56 0.91
N PHE A 482 -13.93 15.83 1.98
CA PHE A 482 -14.48 14.76 2.82
C PHE A 482 -15.99 14.93 2.96
N ALA A 483 -16.71 13.83 2.83
CA ALA A 483 -18.12 13.77 3.14
C ALA A 483 -18.32 12.82 4.31
N THR A 484 -19.20 13.18 5.24
CA THR A 484 -19.64 12.25 6.29
C THR A 484 -20.94 11.62 5.84
N ILE A 485 -20.90 10.33 5.49
CA ILE A 485 -22.10 9.56 5.22
C ILE A 485 -22.60 9.01 6.55
N LYS A 486 -23.84 9.36 6.92
CA LYS A 486 -24.46 8.88 8.16
C LYS A 486 -25.94 8.62 7.98
N GLY A 487 -26.51 7.81 8.85
CA GLY A 487 -27.95 7.58 8.84
C GLY A 487 -28.35 6.44 9.75
N ARG A 488 -29.59 5.98 9.61
CA ARG A 488 -30.13 4.86 10.37
C ARG A 488 -30.39 3.67 9.48
N VAL A 489 -30.19 2.49 10.04
CA VAL A 489 -30.52 1.22 9.43
C VAL A 489 -31.83 0.70 10.03
N MET A 490 -32.80 0.40 9.18
CA MET A 490 -34.15 0.01 9.57
C MET A 490 -34.65 -1.19 8.78
N GLU A 491 -35.51 -2.00 9.39
CA GLU A 491 -36.26 -3.03 8.66
C GLU A 491 -37.36 -2.38 7.80
N GLN A 492 -37.43 -2.78 6.53
CA GLN A 492 -38.42 -2.29 5.58
C GLN A 492 -39.84 -2.75 5.97
N GLY A 493 -40.75 -1.79 6.11
CA GLY A 493 -42.16 -2.01 6.43
C GLY A 493 -42.50 -1.91 7.91
N THR A 494 -41.57 -2.21 8.82
CA THR A 494 -41.75 -2.02 10.27
C THR A 494 -41.08 -0.75 10.80
N ASN A 495 -40.05 -0.25 10.09
CA ASN A 495 -39.17 0.84 10.53
C ASN A 495 -38.46 0.55 11.87
N MET A 496 -38.32 -0.72 12.24
CA MET A 496 -37.57 -1.12 13.43
C MET A 496 -36.08 -0.87 13.19
N LEU A 497 -35.41 -0.19 14.13
CA LEU A 497 -33.96 0.07 14.05
C LEU A 497 -33.18 -1.25 14.14
N MET A 498 -32.16 -1.39 13.31
CA MET A 498 -31.35 -2.60 13.20
C MET A 498 -29.91 -2.34 13.68
N PRO A 499 -29.56 -2.74 14.90
CA PRO A 499 -28.18 -2.65 15.39
C PRO A 499 -27.30 -3.74 14.78
N GLY A 500 -26.00 -3.47 14.69
CA GLY A 500 -24.98 -4.44 14.24
C GLY A 500 -24.97 -4.74 12.74
N VAL A 501 -25.73 -4.03 11.93
CA VAL A 501 -25.74 -4.20 10.47
C VAL A 501 -24.40 -3.77 9.89
N HIS A 502 -23.80 -4.62 9.05
CA HIS A 502 -22.49 -4.39 8.45
C HIS A 502 -22.63 -3.51 7.21
N MET A 503 -22.13 -2.29 7.29
CA MET A 503 -22.10 -1.32 6.21
C MET A 503 -20.75 -1.39 5.50
N VAL A 504 -20.77 -1.49 4.18
CA VAL A 504 -19.58 -1.54 3.32
C VAL A 504 -19.66 -0.43 2.28
N LEU A 505 -18.61 0.36 2.15
CA LEU A 505 -18.50 1.41 1.15
C LEU A 505 -17.54 0.97 0.06
N GLU A 506 -18.04 0.81 -1.17
CA GLU A 506 -17.25 0.38 -2.31
C GLU A 506 -17.01 1.53 -3.29
N ARG A 507 -15.83 1.61 -3.89
CA ARG A 507 -15.56 2.50 -5.02
C ARG A 507 -16.18 1.92 -6.29
N LEU A 508 -16.77 2.79 -7.11
CA LEU A 508 -17.32 2.42 -8.40
C LEU A 508 -16.46 3.04 -9.52
N PRO A 509 -16.15 2.29 -10.60
CA PRO A 509 -16.78 1.02 -10.98
C PRO A 509 -16.02 -0.26 -10.57
N ASP A 510 -14.87 -0.15 -9.90
CA ASP A 510 -13.95 -1.27 -9.65
C ASP A 510 -14.34 -2.17 -8.46
N GLY A 511 -15.22 -1.69 -7.56
CA GLY A 511 -15.76 -2.46 -6.44
C GLY A 511 -14.79 -2.65 -5.28
N VAL A 512 -13.72 -1.85 -5.20
CA VAL A 512 -12.75 -1.89 -4.10
C VAL A 512 -13.44 -1.42 -2.81
N ASP A 513 -13.25 -2.16 -1.72
CA ASP A 513 -13.73 -1.75 -0.40
C ASP A 513 -12.89 -0.59 0.14
N ILE A 514 -13.55 0.54 0.41
CA ILE A 514 -12.92 1.77 0.87
C ILE A 514 -13.16 2.00 2.36
N GLY A 515 -14.01 1.19 2.99
CA GLY A 515 -14.30 1.33 4.40
C GLY A 515 -15.55 0.59 4.82
N GLN A 516 -15.51 0.10 6.05
CA GLN A 516 -16.59 -0.65 6.67
C GLN A 516 -16.94 -0.06 8.03
N VAL A 517 -18.21 -0.14 8.42
CA VAL A 517 -18.68 0.21 9.77
C VAL A 517 -19.88 -0.67 10.15
N ARG A 518 -20.16 -0.82 11.44
CA ARG A 518 -21.42 -1.43 11.91
C ARG A 518 -22.36 -0.38 12.46
N SER A 519 -23.66 -0.59 12.29
CA SER A 519 -24.65 0.25 12.98
C SER A 519 -24.60 0.02 14.48
N ASP A 520 -24.72 1.10 15.26
CA ASP A 520 -24.69 1.09 16.71
C ASP A 520 -25.97 0.47 17.32
N GLU A 521 -26.08 0.48 18.66
CA GLU A 521 -27.26 -0.04 19.38
C GLU A 521 -28.58 0.66 18.99
N ASN A 522 -28.50 1.86 18.45
CA ASN A 522 -29.63 2.65 17.96
C ASN A 522 -29.82 2.51 16.43
N GLY A 523 -29.12 1.58 15.79
CA GLY A 523 -29.13 1.39 14.35
C GLY A 523 -28.49 2.53 13.57
N ILE A 524 -27.70 3.41 14.20
CA ILE A 524 -27.05 4.55 13.56
C ILE A 524 -25.69 4.12 13.02
N PHE A 525 -25.34 4.55 11.81
CA PHE A 525 -24.00 4.39 11.26
C PHE A 525 -23.43 5.74 10.82
N GLU A 526 -22.10 5.86 10.84
CA GLU A 526 -21.37 7.04 10.38
C GLU A 526 -20.00 6.63 9.84
N MET A 527 -19.65 7.13 8.66
CA MET A 527 -18.34 6.94 8.03
C MET A 527 -17.89 8.23 7.33
N THR A 528 -16.58 8.48 7.34
CA THR A 528 -15.98 9.59 6.60
C THR A 528 -15.35 9.05 5.32
N VAL A 529 -15.79 9.57 4.18
CA VAL A 529 -15.28 9.19 2.86
C VAL A 529 -14.68 10.40 2.17
N ARG A 530 -13.64 10.15 1.37
CA ARG A 530 -13.05 11.17 0.51
C ARG A 530 -13.85 11.38 -0.78
N GLY A 531 -13.99 12.63 -1.23
CA GLY A 531 -14.49 12.97 -2.56
C GLY A 531 -13.57 12.51 -3.69
N GLY A 532 -14.01 12.70 -4.94
CA GLY A 532 -13.23 12.39 -6.13
C GLY A 532 -13.55 11.05 -6.79
N ALA A 533 -14.53 10.30 -6.27
CA ALA A 533 -15.00 9.06 -6.88
C ALA A 533 -16.52 8.92 -6.79
N ARG A 534 -17.04 7.86 -7.42
CA ARG A 534 -18.39 7.36 -7.15
C ARG A 534 -18.30 6.23 -6.15
N TYR A 535 -19.23 6.19 -5.21
CA TYR A 535 -19.29 5.14 -4.19
C TYR A 535 -20.64 4.45 -4.18
N GLY A 536 -20.64 3.17 -3.84
CA GLY A 536 -21.81 2.41 -3.44
C GLY A 536 -21.74 2.11 -1.94
N LEU A 537 -22.86 2.25 -1.24
CA LEU A 537 -23.01 1.85 0.16
C LEU A 537 -23.94 0.64 0.23
N LEU A 538 -23.41 -0.45 0.77
CA LEU A 538 -24.07 -1.73 0.92
C LEU A 538 -24.32 -2.00 2.41
N ALA A 539 -25.52 -2.50 2.73
CA ALA A 539 -25.81 -3.06 4.05
C ALA A 539 -25.94 -4.58 3.97
N LYS A 540 -25.08 -5.28 4.70
CA LYS A 540 -25.07 -6.74 4.86
C LYS A 540 -25.63 -7.11 6.24
N HIS A 541 -26.65 -7.99 6.24
CA HIS A 541 -27.16 -8.60 7.47
C HIS A 541 -27.76 -9.98 7.14
N PRO A 542 -27.42 -11.04 7.89
CA PRO A 542 -27.96 -12.39 7.65
C PRO A 542 -29.49 -12.42 7.63
N GLY A 543 -30.09 -13.09 6.64
CA GLY A 543 -31.55 -13.19 6.50
C GLY A 543 -32.24 -11.93 5.96
N TYR A 544 -31.47 -10.92 5.56
CA TYR A 544 -31.96 -9.69 4.96
C TYR A 544 -31.14 -9.34 3.72
N ILE A 545 -31.72 -8.48 2.90
CA ILE A 545 -31.15 -7.97 1.67
C ILE A 545 -31.51 -6.49 1.56
N SER A 546 -30.54 -5.67 1.15
CA SER A 546 -30.68 -4.21 1.08
C SER A 546 -30.63 -3.72 -0.35
N THR A 547 -31.17 -2.51 -0.58
CA THR A 547 -30.88 -1.76 -1.81
C THR A 547 -29.63 -0.92 -1.60
N ASN A 548 -28.71 -0.93 -2.56
CA ASN A 548 -27.51 -0.11 -2.52
C ASN A 548 -27.81 1.36 -2.76
N GLU A 549 -27.18 2.23 -1.98
CA GLU A 549 -27.23 3.67 -2.20
C GLU A 549 -25.94 4.12 -2.87
N ASN A 550 -26.06 5.03 -3.85
CA ASN A 550 -24.90 5.51 -4.59
C ASN A 550 -24.68 6.99 -4.33
N PHE A 551 -23.41 7.37 -4.22
CA PHE A 551 -22.99 8.74 -4.02
C PHE A 551 -22.01 9.12 -5.12
N ASP A 552 -22.38 10.10 -5.95
CA ASP A 552 -21.43 10.72 -6.89
C ASP A 552 -20.71 11.86 -6.17
N LEU A 553 -19.52 11.55 -5.65
CA LEU A 553 -18.71 12.47 -4.88
C LEU A 553 -17.58 13.10 -5.71
N ASN A 554 -17.64 13.01 -7.05
CA ASN A 554 -16.65 13.65 -7.94
C ASN A 554 -16.69 15.20 -7.87
N LYS A 555 -17.81 15.77 -7.42
CA LYS A 555 -18.03 17.23 -7.37
C LYS A 555 -18.59 17.66 -6.01
N LEU A 556 -17.90 17.28 -4.93
CA LEU A 556 -18.22 17.78 -3.60
C LEU A 556 -18.00 19.30 -3.52
N ALA A 557 -18.98 20.01 -2.96
CA ALA A 557 -18.95 21.45 -2.84
C ALA A 557 -18.33 21.94 -1.51
N SER A 558 -18.39 21.11 -0.45
CA SER A 558 -17.85 21.34 0.90
C SER A 558 -17.93 20.04 1.75
N ASN A 559 -17.48 20.09 3.03
CA ASN A 559 -17.70 19.08 4.09
C ASN A 559 -19.20 18.76 4.31
N ASP A 560 -19.82 18.12 3.32
CA ASP A 560 -21.24 17.82 3.32
C ASP A 560 -21.48 16.56 4.15
N SER A 561 -22.41 16.66 5.09
CA SER A 561 -22.95 15.48 5.74
C SER A 561 -24.08 14.93 4.88
N ILE A 562 -23.89 13.72 4.36
CA ILE A 562 -24.88 13.01 3.57
C ILE A 562 -25.69 12.16 4.54
N VAL A 563 -26.95 12.51 4.74
CA VAL A 563 -27.87 11.74 5.58
C VAL A 563 -28.64 10.76 4.71
N VAL A 564 -28.47 9.47 4.95
CA VAL A 564 -29.09 8.40 4.18
C VAL A 564 -29.56 7.27 5.09
N ASP A 565 -30.87 7.10 5.19
CA ASP A 565 -31.47 5.98 5.91
C ASP A 565 -31.49 4.74 5.00
N ILE A 566 -31.04 3.60 5.54
CA ILE A 566 -30.90 2.34 4.81
C ILE A 566 -31.99 1.37 5.28
N TYR A 567 -32.69 0.78 4.33
CA TYR A 567 -33.78 -0.15 4.59
C TYR A 567 -33.41 -1.56 4.16
N LEU A 568 -33.57 -2.52 5.06
CA LEU A 568 -33.34 -3.93 4.80
C LEU A 568 -34.67 -4.66 4.65
N SER A 569 -34.82 -5.39 3.55
CA SER A 569 -35.93 -6.32 3.36
C SER A 569 -35.56 -7.68 3.89
N GLN A 570 -36.41 -8.27 4.72
CA GLN A 570 -36.28 -9.66 5.13
C GLN A 570 -36.35 -10.58 3.91
N ILE A 571 -35.45 -11.56 3.83
CA ILE A 571 -35.46 -12.59 2.80
C ILE A 571 -36.67 -13.51 3.05
N LYS A 572 -37.77 -13.22 2.37
CA LYS A 572 -39.00 -14.03 2.41
C LYS A 572 -39.70 -14.01 1.06
N LYS A 573 -40.45 -15.08 0.79
CA LYS A 573 -41.25 -15.20 -0.43
C LYS A 573 -42.13 -13.97 -0.65
N GLY A 574 -42.02 -13.39 -1.85
CA GLY A 574 -42.76 -12.21 -2.28
C GLY A 574 -42.02 -10.88 -2.04
N ALA A 575 -40.95 -10.84 -1.23
CA ALA A 575 -40.13 -9.65 -1.09
C ALA A 575 -39.48 -9.30 -2.44
N SER A 576 -39.50 -8.02 -2.79
CA SER A 576 -39.03 -7.50 -4.08
C SER A 576 -38.07 -6.34 -3.87
N ILE A 577 -36.98 -6.32 -4.63
CA ILE A 577 -35.85 -5.39 -4.44
C ILE A 577 -35.41 -4.86 -5.79
N VAL A 578 -35.24 -3.55 -5.85
CA VAL A 578 -34.76 -2.86 -7.06
C VAL A 578 -33.23 -2.86 -7.02
N LEU A 579 -32.57 -3.41 -8.05
CA LEU A 579 -31.13 -3.29 -8.17
C LEU A 579 -30.78 -1.93 -8.80
N LYS A 580 -30.34 -0.99 -7.97
CA LYS A 580 -29.99 0.37 -8.39
C LYS A 580 -28.70 0.44 -9.25
N ASN A 581 -27.93 -0.65 -9.33
CA ASN A 581 -26.63 -0.72 -10.03
C ASN A 581 -26.60 -1.59 -11.29
N ILE A 582 -27.76 -1.95 -11.86
CA ILE A 582 -27.80 -2.63 -13.16
C ILE A 582 -27.94 -1.60 -14.27
N PHE A 583 -26.84 -1.30 -14.95
CA PHE A 583 -26.79 -0.27 -15.99
C PHE A 583 -26.81 -0.87 -17.40
N PHE A 584 -27.61 -0.25 -18.25
CA PHE A 584 -27.67 -0.50 -19.68
C PHE A 584 -27.51 0.83 -20.42
N ASP A 585 -26.83 0.83 -21.56
CA ASP A 585 -26.87 1.98 -22.48
C ASP A 585 -28.28 2.19 -23.06
N PHE A 586 -28.50 3.38 -23.60
CA PHE A 586 -29.76 3.71 -24.28
C PHE A 586 -30.01 2.69 -25.41
N ASP A 587 -31.22 2.11 -25.44
CA ASP A 587 -31.63 1.04 -26.39
C ASP A 587 -30.78 -0.25 -26.32
N GLN A 588 -29.92 -0.41 -25.30
CA GLN A 588 -29.08 -1.60 -25.15
C GLN A 588 -29.59 -2.51 -24.02
N ALA A 589 -29.25 -3.79 -24.15
CA ALA A 589 -29.44 -4.84 -23.15
C ALA A 589 -28.10 -5.45 -22.69
N VAL A 590 -26.96 -4.86 -23.08
CA VAL A 590 -25.63 -5.27 -22.62
C VAL A 590 -25.38 -4.66 -21.24
N LEU A 591 -25.00 -5.50 -20.28
CA LEU A 591 -24.62 -5.08 -18.93
C LEU A 591 -23.32 -4.28 -18.98
N LYS A 592 -23.29 -3.11 -18.34
CA LYS A 592 -22.03 -2.38 -18.14
C LYS A 592 -21.17 -3.02 -17.08
N THR A 593 -19.85 -2.84 -17.16
CA THR A 593 -18.88 -3.35 -16.17
C THR A 593 -19.24 -2.95 -14.74
N SER A 594 -19.74 -1.73 -14.54
CA SER A 594 -20.20 -1.23 -13.24
C SER A 594 -21.41 -1.97 -12.66
N SER A 595 -22.03 -2.89 -13.40
CA SER A 595 -23.16 -3.72 -12.95
C SER A 595 -22.73 -5.03 -12.32
N TYR A 596 -21.49 -5.48 -12.55
CA TYR A 596 -21.04 -6.79 -12.08
C TYR A 596 -20.96 -6.92 -10.55
N PRO A 597 -20.53 -5.91 -9.78
CA PRO A 597 -20.54 -6.01 -8.31
C PRO A 597 -21.94 -6.32 -7.76
N GLU A 598 -22.97 -5.66 -8.30
CA GLU A 598 -24.36 -5.91 -7.92
C GLU A 598 -24.82 -7.34 -8.21
N LEU A 599 -24.43 -7.86 -9.39
CA LEU A 599 -24.83 -9.19 -9.82
C LEU A 599 -24.09 -10.29 -9.05
N SER A 600 -22.82 -10.08 -8.70
CA SER A 600 -22.04 -10.99 -7.88
C SER A 600 -22.63 -11.14 -6.47
N ARG A 601 -23.22 -10.07 -5.91
CA ARG A 601 -23.92 -10.13 -4.62
C ARG A 601 -25.19 -10.98 -4.67
N LEU A 602 -26.01 -10.77 -5.69
CA LEU A 602 -27.20 -11.61 -5.86
C LEU A 602 -26.80 -13.09 -6.06
N LEU A 603 -25.74 -13.32 -6.83
CA LEU A 603 -25.16 -14.63 -7.01
C LEU A 603 -24.75 -15.26 -5.67
N GLU A 604 -24.10 -14.51 -4.78
CA GLU A 604 -23.71 -14.95 -3.44
C GLU A 604 -24.92 -15.43 -2.61
N TYR A 605 -26.00 -14.64 -2.53
CA TYR A 605 -27.25 -15.06 -1.84
C TYR A 605 -27.89 -16.32 -2.44
N MET A 606 -27.81 -16.47 -3.77
CA MET A 606 -28.32 -17.67 -4.43
C MET A 606 -27.40 -18.87 -4.23
N GLN A 607 -26.08 -18.68 -4.14
CA GLN A 607 -25.11 -19.74 -3.88
C GLN A 607 -25.10 -20.19 -2.42
N SER A 608 -25.29 -19.27 -1.46
CA SER A 608 -25.41 -19.59 -0.03
C SER A 608 -26.65 -20.43 0.27
N GLY A 609 -27.66 -20.37 -0.59
CA GLY A 609 -28.93 -21.08 -0.44
C GLY A 609 -29.98 -20.29 0.35
N GLU A 610 -29.67 -19.06 0.76
CA GLU A 610 -30.63 -18.14 1.42
C GLU A 610 -31.81 -17.80 0.52
N ILE A 611 -31.59 -17.71 -0.81
CA ILE A 611 -32.64 -17.48 -1.80
C ILE A 611 -32.70 -18.68 -2.75
N LYS A 612 -33.76 -19.49 -2.67
CA LYS A 612 -33.87 -20.70 -3.51
C LYS A 612 -34.28 -20.36 -4.94
N LYS A 613 -35.18 -19.39 -5.11
CA LYS A 613 -35.68 -19.02 -6.43
C LYS A 613 -35.99 -17.53 -6.53
N VAL A 614 -35.65 -16.91 -7.67
CA VAL A 614 -35.94 -15.50 -7.95
C VAL A 614 -36.73 -15.32 -9.23
N GLU A 615 -37.54 -14.27 -9.28
CA GLU A 615 -38.04 -13.66 -10.50
C GLU A 615 -37.23 -12.40 -10.80
N VAL A 616 -36.61 -12.36 -11.98
CA VAL A 616 -35.86 -11.22 -12.52
C VAL A 616 -36.77 -10.45 -13.46
N SER A 617 -37.05 -9.21 -13.09
CA SER A 617 -38.10 -8.41 -13.71
C SER A 617 -37.55 -7.13 -14.30
N GLY A 618 -37.67 -6.95 -15.62
CA GLY A 618 -37.25 -5.75 -16.32
C GLY A 618 -38.40 -4.76 -16.50
N HIS A 619 -38.11 -3.47 -16.34
CA HIS A 619 -39.09 -2.38 -16.51
C HIS A 619 -38.51 -1.24 -17.36
N THR A 620 -39.38 -0.56 -18.11
CA THR A 620 -39.06 0.65 -18.89
C THR A 620 -39.89 1.84 -18.41
N ASP A 621 -39.54 3.04 -18.90
CA ASP A 621 -40.45 4.18 -18.83
C ASP A 621 -41.49 4.11 -19.97
N SER A 622 -42.40 5.09 -19.99
CA SER A 622 -43.45 5.21 -21.02
C SER A 622 -43.02 5.83 -22.36
N ARG A 623 -41.71 6.09 -22.58
CA ARG A 623 -41.23 6.63 -23.85
C ARG A 623 -40.96 5.51 -24.83
N GLY A 624 -41.60 5.58 -25.99
CA GLY A 624 -41.42 4.61 -27.07
C GLY A 624 -42.70 3.83 -27.34
N ASP A 625 -42.58 2.87 -28.26
CA ASP A 625 -43.66 1.94 -28.57
C ASP A 625 -43.78 0.86 -27.48
N ALA A 626 -45.01 0.52 -27.10
CA ALA A 626 -45.28 -0.41 -25.99
C ALA A 626 -44.72 -1.82 -26.26
N ASP A 627 -44.84 -2.33 -27.48
CA ASP A 627 -44.31 -3.64 -27.86
C ASP A 627 -42.77 -3.63 -27.85
N TYR A 628 -42.17 -2.52 -28.26
CA TYR A 628 -40.73 -2.31 -28.16
C TYR A 628 -40.26 -2.27 -26.69
N ASN A 629 -40.95 -1.53 -25.82
CA ASN A 629 -40.65 -1.44 -24.38
C ASN A 629 -40.76 -2.80 -23.68
N GLN A 630 -41.75 -3.60 -24.08
CA GLN A 630 -41.91 -4.98 -23.63
C GLN A 630 -40.72 -5.86 -24.06
N ARG A 631 -40.27 -5.78 -25.32
CA ARG A 631 -39.08 -6.53 -25.79
C ARG A 631 -37.80 -6.07 -25.11
N LEU A 632 -37.63 -4.76 -24.90
CA LEU A 632 -36.44 -4.20 -24.28
C LEU A 632 -36.31 -4.64 -22.82
N SER A 633 -37.39 -4.52 -22.03
CA SER A 633 -37.41 -4.99 -20.64
C SER A 633 -37.11 -6.49 -20.54
N GLN A 634 -37.69 -7.33 -21.40
CA GLN A 634 -37.40 -8.76 -21.44
C GLN A 634 -35.93 -9.04 -21.74
N ARG A 635 -35.34 -8.36 -22.74
CA ARG A 635 -33.91 -8.55 -23.08
C ARG A 635 -32.99 -8.16 -21.92
N ARG A 636 -33.32 -7.11 -21.18
CA ARG A 636 -32.54 -6.67 -20.00
C ARG A 636 -32.63 -7.67 -18.85
N ALA A 637 -33.82 -8.17 -18.54
CA ALA A 637 -34.00 -9.23 -17.56
C ALA A 637 -33.25 -10.52 -17.97
N GLN A 638 -33.24 -10.83 -19.27
CA GLN A 638 -32.52 -11.98 -19.82
C GLN A 638 -30.99 -11.81 -19.70
N ALA A 639 -30.45 -10.61 -19.91
CA ALA A 639 -29.02 -10.35 -19.76
C ALA A 639 -28.54 -10.65 -18.34
N VAL A 640 -29.32 -10.24 -17.33
CA VAL A 640 -29.02 -10.58 -15.93
C VAL A 640 -29.15 -12.08 -15.67
N THR A 641 -30.23 -12.70 -16.17
CA THR A 641 -30.43 -14.16 -16.05
C THR A 641 -29.25 -14.93 -16.64
N ASN A 642 -28.74 -14.51 -17.79
CA ASN A 642 -27.61 -15.15 -18.45
C ASN A 642 -26.33 -15.05 -17.60
N TYR A 643 -26.07 -13.90 -16.98
CA TYR A 643 -24.95 -13.73 -16.07
C TYR A 643 -25.02 -14.70 -14.89
N LEU A 644 -26.18 -14.78 -14.21
CA LEU A 644 -26.37 -15.68 -13.07
C LEU A 644 -26.15 -17.15 -13.47
N ARG A 645 -26.65 -17.54 -14.65
CA ARG A 645 -26.48 -18.90 -15.19
C ARG A 645 -25.04 -19.23 -15.53
N GLN A 646 -24.31 -18.30 -16.14
CA GLN A 646 -22.89 -18.48 -16.47
C GLN A 646 -22.03 -18.66 -15.22
N ASN A 647 -22.47 -18.10 -14.09
CA ASN A 647 -21.81 -18.23 -12.79
C ASN A 647 -22.42 -19.31 -11.89
N GLY A 648 -23.13 -20.29 -12.46
CA GLY A 648 -23.47 -21.54 -11.78
C GLY A 648 -24.89 -21.63 -11.19
N ILE A 649 -25.76 -20.64 -11.39
CA ILE A 649 -27.18 -20.77 -10.99
C ILE A 649 -27.97 -21.54 -12.04
N THR A 650 -28.70 -22.56 -11.61
CA THR A 650 -29.50 -23.40 -12.51
C THR A 650 -30.77 -22.68 -12.99
N ALA A 651 -31.24 -23.03 -14.19
CA ALA A 651 -32.35 -22.32 -14.84
C ALA A 651 -33.68 -22.44 -14.10
N ASP A 652 -33.91 -23.53 -13.36
CA ASP A 652 -35.12 -23.75 -12.56
C ASP A 652 -35.26 -22.79 -11.36
N ARG A 653 -34.14 -22.19 -10.94
CA ARG A 653 -34.05 -21.21 -9.85
C ARG A 653 -34.30 -19.76 -10.29
N ILE A 654 -34.51 -19.52 -11.59
CA ILE A 654 -34.70 -18.18 -12.14
C ILE A 654 -35.96 -18.14 -13.01
N VAL A 655 -36.85 -17.18 -12.73
CA VAL A 655 -37.96 -16.79 -13.61
C VAL A 655 -37.60 -15.44 -14.23
N THR A 656 -37.78 -15.26 -15.54
CA THR A 656 -37.37 -14.02 -16.24
C THR A 656 -38.58 -13.36 -16.88
N MET A 657 -38.90 -12.14 -16.44
CA MET A 657 -40.09 -11.39 -16.89
C MET A 657 -39.71 -9.99 -17.37
N GLY A 658 -40.23 -9.58 -18.52
CA GLY A 658 -40.31 -8.17 -18.92
C GLY A 658 -41.71 -7.64 -18.65
N TYR A 659 -41.83 -6.47 -18.02
CA TYR A 659 -43.12 -5.81 -17.78
C TYR A 659 -43.31 -4.55 -18.62
N GLY A 660 -42.34 -4.19 -19.46
CA GLY A 660 -42.36 -2.95 -20.22
C GLY A 660 -42.65 -1.74 -19.32
N GLU A 661 -43.60 -0.91 -19.73
CA GLU A 661 -44.05 0.28 -19.01
C GLU A 661 -45.24 0.03 -18.06
N ALA A 662 -45.72 -1.20 -17.95
CA ALA A 662 -46.99 -1.52 -17.28
C ALA A 662 -46.96 -1.41 -15.74
N GLN A 663 -45.77 -1.37 -15.14
CA GLN A 663 -45.58 -1.29 -13.68
C GLN A 663 -44.62 -0.15 -13.29
N PRO A 664 -45.04 1.12 -13.43
CA PRO A 664 -44.25 2.26 -13.00
C PRO A 664 -44.25 2.37 -11.47
N ILE A 665 -43.11 2.79 -10.91
CA ILE A 665 -42.94 3.08 -9.48
C ILE A 665 -42.90 4.57 -9.18
N ASP A 666 -42.84 5.42 -10.21
CA ASP A 666 -42.90 6.87 -10.12
C ASP A 666 -43.59 7.46 -11.37
N THR A 667 -43.89 8.76 -11.37
CA THR A 667 -44.48 9.46 -12.51
C THR A 667 -43.60 9.36 -13.75
N ASN A 668 -44.21 9.14 -14.90
CA ASN A 668 -43.54 9.20 -16.20
C ASN A 668 -43.43 10.63 -16.76
N ASP A 669 -43.98 11.63 -16.07
CA ASP A 669 -44.02 13.02 -16.54
C ASP A 669 -42.66 13.70 -16.40
N THR A 670 -41.88 13.32 -15.37
CA THR A 670 -40.57 13.93 -15.08
C THR A 670 -39.41 13.05 -15.54
N SER A 671 -38.25 13.66 -15.80
CA SER A 671 -37.04 12.90 -16.17
C SER A 671 -36.58 11.99 -15.03
N ALA A 672 -36.67 12.47 -13.79
CA ALA A 672 -36.33 11.72 -12.59
C ALA A 672 -37.24 10.52 -12.37
N GLY A 673 -38.57 10.70 -12.49
CA GLY A 673 -39.51 9.59 -12.34
C GLY A 673 -39.35 8.54 -13.45
N ARG A 674 -39.14 8.95 -14.71
CA ARG A 674 -38.78 8.02 -15.79
C ARG A 674 -37.49 7.24 -15.52
N GLN A 675 -36.47 7.89 -14.96
CA GLN A 675 -35.22 7.21 -14.58
C GLN A 675 -35.47 6.11 -13.54
N LYS A 676 -36.34 6.35 -12.55
CA LYS A 676 -36.73 5.32 -11.57
C LYS A 676 -37.51 4.17 -12.21
N ASN A 677 -38.37 4.47 -13.19
CA ASN A 677 -39.13 3.42 -13.88
C ASN A 677 -38.26 2.49 -14.74
N ARG A 678 -37.13 2.98 -15.27
CA ARG A 678 -36.12 2.18 -15.98
C ARG A 678 -35.24 1.39 -15.00
N ARG A 679 -35.67 0.18 -14.65
CA ARG A 679 -35.02 -0.62 -13.59
C ARG A 679 -35.10 -2.12 -13.85
N VAL A 680 -34.30 -2.88 -13.09
CA VAL A 680 -34.45 -4.32 -12.93
C VAL A 680 -34.74 -4.62 -11.47
N GLU A 681 -35.72 -5.48 -11.22
CA GLU A 681 -36.11 -5.94 -9.89
C GLU A 681 -35.87 -7.43 -9.73
N PHE A 682 -35.70 -7.84 -8.48
CA PHE A 682 -35.63 -9.24 -8.08
C PHE A 682 -36.69 -9.49 -7.04
N LYS A 683 -37.53 -10.47 -7.32
CA LYS A 683 -38.55 -10.91 -6.39
C LYS A 683 -38.25 -12.32 -5.93
N ILE A 684 -38.21 -12.52 -4.62
CA ILE A 684 -37.97 -13.83 -4.02
C ILE A 684 -39.22 -14.69 -4.27
N ALA A 685 -39.05 -15.76 -5.04
CA ALA A 685 -40.13 -16.68 -5.39
C ALA A 685 -40.20 -17.89 -4.45
N GLU A 686 -39.05 -18.31 -3.89
CA GLU A 686 -38.91 -19.39 -2.92
C GLU A 686 -37.75 -19.17 -1.95
#